data_AF-A0A363UCT3-F1
#
_entry.id   AF-A0A363UCT3-F1
#
_cell.length_a   1.000
_cell.length_b   1.000
_cell.length_c   1.000
_cell.angle_alpha   90.00
_cell.angle_beta   90.00
_cell.angle_gamma   90.00
#
_symmetry.space_group_name_H-M   'P 1'
#
loop_
_entity.id
_entity.type
_entity.pdbx_description
1 polymer ?
#
loop_
_entity_poly.entity_id
_entity_poly.type
_entity_poly.pdbx_seq_one_letter_code
_entity_poly.pdbx_strand_id
1 'polypeptide(L)'
;MSSNTFRSLTNKLPSWLGGWKSILTLLVGFYTLIFSSWLLFKWTDPAYETLISNLGYLPVSLFSAICGVYVASRNHLERQTREAWFFIAIGLISLTIGDIIYLFLDVTRGANFPDIPDIFYLAYYPLVFIGLGRVPSKLFDPSQERTWRLDLSAIVISATAILWFFIIAPTAAAGGEDWFSKLVAGAYPAMDVFVLASITRLLFRRSGTDTRQALLILSLGIVAFIAADIIYAWQVLRDSYISGSAVDILWTISYFVIGLAALRQSSVQTAEGDMPKVSLSAWQSSIPPLVILGLSVLTSMFAATTGMGTNLQAFGLYTGTVVAIFIVLARQIVTIQENSRLINELRITTAQLEASADILEQRVSERTNKLEMQSRRLQQVADIVRDITSTGDIESLLARSTNLISTRFGYYHIGVFLLDNKHEYAILSASPTDTGKQMIADNLRIRVGDPSLVGQVAASGEARFRVNSGTDAAYFNNPLLPDARSEMALPLKVEGNLIGILDIYGNQSHELDEDDVHIMQVLADQLATTIERTNLLQQLQQNMAELEQTYGRTTRESWKLLADGGALQNSGYRFDNIRIQPINEIPEPGSEALLTGNMVIHRGNGQKPADYELVSIPIKLRGQPIGVVSVKLKKDYNRNTINTIQQAIERLALSLESARLYEEVRLRADREQAISGITAAISSSADFDAIMRTTVEEIGKSLDGTEVSIYIAENSRESDS
;
A
#
# COMPACT_ATOMS: atom_id res chain seq x y z
N MET A 1 42.63 -24.09 33.65
CA MET A 1 41.33 -24.24 32.95
C MET A 1 41.25 -23.19 31.86
N SER A 2 41.09 -23.60 30.60
CA SER A 2 41.26 -22.74 29.42
C SER A 2 40.08 -21.78 29.19
N SER A 3 40.35 -20.61 28.60
CA SER A 3 39.37 -19.55 28.33
C SER A 3 38.16 -19.98 27.49
N ASN A 4 38.25 -21.11 26.79
CA ASN A 4 37.18 -21.66 25.94
C ASN A 4 36.08 -22.40 26.72
N THR A 5 36.41 -23.11 27.80
CA THR A 5 35.39 -23.72 28.68
C THR A 5 34.63 -22.65 29.48
N PHE A 6 35.31 -21.54 29.79
CA PHE A 6 34.73 -20.42 30.53
C PHE A 6 33.71 -19.62 29.69
N ARG A 7 34.03 -19.31 28.43
CA ARG A 7 33.08 -18.70 27.48
C ARG A 7 31.84 -19.57 27.23
N SER A 8 32.01 -20.88 27.24
CA SER A 8 30.91 -21.85 27.09
C SER A 8 29.91 -21.82 28.26
N LEU A 9 30.39 -21.70 29.51
CA LEU A 9 29.51 -21.57 30.68
C LEU A 9 28.79 -20.22 30.74
N THR A 10 29.48 -19.11 30.41
CA THR A 10 28.88 -17.77 30.44
C THR A 10 27.82 -17.58 29.36
N ASN A 11 27.92 -18.30 28.23
CA ASN A 11 26.93 -18.25 27.14
C ASN A 11 25.60 -18.97 27.46
N LYS A 12 25.56 -19.83 28.50
CA LYS A 12 24.33 -20.47 28.98
C LYS A 12 23.60 -19.65 30.05
N LEU A 13 24.26 -18.64 30.60
CA LEU A 13 23.64 -17.75 31.58
C LEU A 13 22.69 -16.76 30.87
N PRO A 14 21.65 -16.29 31.57
CA PRO A 14 20.78 -15.25 31.06
C PRO A 14 21.58 -14.05 30.53
N SER A 15 21.17 -13.50 29.38
CA SER A 15 21.87 -12.41 28.69
C SER A 15 22.11 -11.16 29.56
N TRP A 16 21.33 -10.98 30.62
CA TRP A 16 21.48 -9.90 31.59
C TRP A 16 22.67 -10.06 32.56
N LEU A 17 23.25 -11.27 32.69
CA LEU A 17 24.47 -11.55 33.45
C LEU A 17 25.73 -11.46 32.58
N GLY A 18 25.85 -10.38 31.81
CA GLY A 18 27.02 -10.15 30.94
C GLY A 18 28.29 -9.73 31.72
N GLY A 19 29.47 -10.14 31.21
CA GLY A 19 30.78 -9.67 31.68
C GLY A 19 31.13 -10.12 33.11
N TRP A 20 31.66 -9.21 33.94
CA TRP A 20 32.08 -9.52 35.31
C TRP A 20 30.91 -9.94 36.23
N LYS A 21 29.66 -9.58 35.89
CA LYS A 21 28.47 -9.91 36.69
C LYS A 21 28.22 -11.42 36.76
N SER A 22 28.42 -12.15 35.65
CA SER A 22 28.29 -13.62 35.66
C SER A 22 29.38 -14.27 36.49
N ILE A 23 30.62 -13.76 36.43
CA ILE A 23 31.74 -14.28 37.22
C ILE A 23 31.45 -14.13 38.71
N LEU A 24 31.05 -12.93 39.13
CA LEU A 24 30.72 -12.65 40.52
C LEU A 24 29.53 -13.51 41.00
N THR A 25 28.48 -13.62 40.18
CA THR A 25 27.29 -14.42 40.51
C THR A 25 27.61 -15.90 40.63
N LEU A 26 28.42 -16.46 39.72
CA LEU A 26 28.82 -17.87 39.77
C LEU A 26 29.73 -18.14 40.97
N LEU A 27 30.66 -17.24 41.29
CA LEU A 27 31.56 -17.39 42.43
C LEU A 27 30.79 -17.37 43.75
N VAL A 28 29.94 -16.36 43.96
CA VAL A 28 29.14 -16.24 45.19
C VAL A 28 28.06 -17.33 45.25
N GLY A 29 27.47 -17.71 44.12
CA GLY A 29 26.51 -18.82 44.07
C GLY A 29 27.15 -20.17 44.40
N PHE A 30 28.34 -20.44 43.88
CA PHE A 30 29.11 -21.65 44.22
C PHE A 30 29.53 -21.65 45.69
N TYR A 31 29.97 -20.50 46.20
CA TYR A 31 30.25 -20.31 47.63
C TYR A 31 29.01 -20.57 48.49
N THR A 32 27.86 -20.02 48.11
CA THR A 32 26.58 -20.21 48.81
C THR A 32 26.19 -21.69 48.86
N LEU A 33 26.38 -22.43 47.77
CA LEU A 33 26.13 -23.88 47.72
C LEU A 33 27.09 -24.67 48.62
N ILE A 34 28.38 -24.36 48.59
CA ILE A 34 29.38 -25.01 49.45
C ILE A 34 29.07 -24.72 50.91
N PHE A 35 28.80 -23.46 51.26
CA PHE A 35 28.49 -23.07 52.62
C PHE A 35 27.18 -23.70 53.12
N SER A 36 26.15 -23.74 52.27
CA SER A 36 24.89 -24.44 52.61
C SER A 36 25.09 -25.95 52.79
N SER A 37 25.93 -26.57 51.95
CA SER A 37 26.33 -27.98 52.12
C SER A 37 27.10 -28.19 53.43
N TRP A 38 27.98 -27.26 53.78
CA TRP A 38 28.71 -27.30 55.04
C TRP A 38 27.78 -27.15 56.25
N LEU A 39 26.78 -26.27 56.20
CA LEU A 39 25.77 -26.12 57.26
C LEU A 39 24.96 -27.42 57.49
N LEU A 40 24.74 -28.24 56.46
CA LEU A 40 24.03 -29.51 56.57
C LEU A 40 24.90 -30.66 57.09
N PHE A 41 26.13 -30.76 56.61
CA PHE A 41 26.98 -31.94 56.84
C PHE A 41 28.10 -31.72 57.86
N LYS A 42 28.41 -30.46 58.19
CA LYS A 42 29.37 -30.05 59.22
C LYS A 42 30.68 -30.86 59.20
N TRP A 43 31.31 -30.99 58.02
CA TRP A 43 32.51 -31.83 57.81
C TRP A 43 33.81 -31.24 58.41
N THR A 44 33.71 -30.37 59.41
CA THR A 44 34.83 -29.70 60.09
C THR A 44 34.85 -30.05 61.57
N ASP A 45 35.96 -29.77 62.25
CA ASP A 45 36.05 -29.96 63.70
C ASP A 45 35.01 -29.10 64.44
N PRO A 46 34.22 -29.68 65.38
CA PRO A 46 33.23 -28.97 66.19
C PRO A 46 33.74 -27.70 66.86
N ALA A 47 35.04 -27.63 67.19
CA ALA A 47 35.65 -26.47 67.82
C ALA A 47 35.59 -25.19 66.95
N TYR A 48 35.45 -25.34 65.62
CA TYR A 48 35.38 -24.21 64.69
C TYR A 48 33.98 -24.00 64.09
N GLU A 49 32.99 -24.83 64.42
CA GLU A 49 31.65 -24.75 63.82
C GLU A 49 31.01 -23.37 64.01
N THR A 50 30.98 -22.85 65.24
CA THR A 50 30.41 -21.53 65.52
C THR A 50 31.11 -20.43 64.73
N LEU A 51 32.45 -20.44 64.70
CA LEU A 51 33.25 -19.46 63.98
C LEU A 51 32.99 -19.52 62.45
N ILE A 52 32.98 -20.72 61.87
CA ILE A 52 32.75 -20.92 60.43
C ILE A 52 31.32 -20.54 60.05
N SER A 53 30.33 -20.87 60.90
CA SER A 53 28.93 -20.51 60.65
C SER A 53 28.73 -19.00 60.58
N ASN A 54 29.28 -18.25 61.54
CA ASN A 54 29.16 -16.80 61.58
C ASN A 54 29.98 -16.11 60.47
N LEU A 55 31.20 -16.57 60.19
CA LEU A 55 32.03 -16.04 59.10
C LEU A 55 31.42 -16.30 57.72
N GLY A 56 30.67 -17.39 57.58
CA GLY A 56 30.11 -17.82 56.31
C GLY A 56 29.06 -16.89 55.72
N TYR A 57 28.39 -16.08 56.55
CA TYR A 57 27.42 -15.09 56.11
C TYR A 57 28.05 -13.90 55.38
N LEU A 58 29.23 -13.46 55.83
CA LEU A 58 29.81 -12.18 55.43
C LEU A 58 30.00 -12.06 53.92
N PRO A 59 30.53 -13.05 53.17
CA PRO A 59 30.69 -12.91 51.73
C PRO A 59 29.36 -12.75 50.98
N VAL A 60 28.28 -13.37 51.47
CA VAL A 60 26.97 -13.34 50.81
C VAL A 60 26.19 -12.07 51.20
N SER A 61 26.25 -11.64 52.47
CA SER A 61 25.63 -10.39 52.90
C SER A 61 26.33 -9.18 52.26
N LEU A 62 27.67 -9.17 52.19
CA LEU A 62 28.44 -8.17 51.45
C LEU A 62 28.10 -8.15 49.96
N PHE A 63 27.96 -9.32 49.33
CA PHE A 63 27.52 -9.40 47.93
C PHE A 63 26.18 -8.71 47.72
N SER A 64 25.19 -8.99 48.57
CA SER A 64 23.86 -8.37 48.48
C SER A 64 23.92 -6.83 48.63
N ALA A 65 24.70 -6.34 49.60
CA ALA A 65 24.90 -4.92 49.87
C ALA A 65 25.61 -4.21 48.70
N ILE A 66 26.70 -4.79 48.18
CA ILE A 66 27.47 -4.26 47.05
C ILE A 66 26.59 -4.21 45.79
N CYS A 67 25.82 -5.26 45.52
CA CYS A 67 24.90 -5.29 44.39
C CYS A 67 23.79 -4.24 44.54
N GLY A 68 23.28 -3.99 45.76
CA GLY A 68 22.33 -2.90 46.04
C GLY A 68 22.91 -1.52 45.72
N VAL A 69 24.11 -1.21 46.26
CA VAL A 69 24.83 0.07 45.97
C VAL A 69 25.12 0.22 44.48
N TYR A 70 25.49 -0.89 43.84
CA TYR A 70 25.75 -0.94 42.41
C TYR A 70 24.52 -0.53 41.58
N VAL A 71 23.30 -0.92 41.98
CA VAL A 71 22.07 -0.49 41.29
C VAL A 71 21.74 0.97 41.60
N ALA A 72 21.86 1.40 42.86
CA ALA A 72 21.58 2.77 43.29
C ALA A 72 22.43 3.83 42.54
N SER A 73 23.64 3.45 42.13
CA SER A 73 24.60 4.31 41.41
C SER A 73 24.43 4.34 39.88
N ARG A 74 23.44 3.62 39.31
CA ARG A 74 23.26 3.52 37.85
C ARG A 74 22.38 4.62 37.29
N ASN A 75 22.99 5.58 36.60
CA ASN A 75 22.31 6.75 36.04
C ASN A 75 21.33 6.44 34.90
N HIS A 76 21.41 5.26 34.26
CA HIS A 76 20.47 4.86 33.22
C HIS A 76 19.11 4.39 33.76
N LEU A 77 19.01 4.14 35.07
CA LEU A 77 17.77 3.77 35.74
C LEU A 77 17.01 5.03 36.19
N GLU A 78 15.68 4.92 36.25
CA GLU A 78 14.83 5.99 36.78
C GLU A 78 15.25 6.42 38.19
N ARG A 79 15.11 7.72 38.48
CA ARG A 79 15.45 8.30 39.79
C ARG A 79 14.77 7.57 40.95
N GLN A 80 13.50 7.21 40.81
CA GLN A 80 12.75 6.47 41.83
C GLN A 80 13.33 5.07 42.07
N THR A 81 13.74 4.35 41.02
CA THR A 81 14.41 3.03 41.15
C THR A 81 15.73 3.16 41.90
N ARG A 82 16.50 4.22 41.62
CA ARG A 82 17.78 4.47 42.30
C ARG A 82 17.57 4.79 43.79
N GLU A 83 16.60 5.64 44.10
CA GLU A 83 16.23 5.96 45.49
C GLU A 83 15.75 4.71 46.24
N ALA A 84 14.93 3.86 45.60
CA ALA A 84 14.48 2.59 46.18
C ALA A 84 15.66 1.68 46.56
N TRP A 85 16.57 1.45 45.62
CA TRP A 85 17.75 0.61 45.85
C TRP A 85 18.78 1.25 46.78
N PHE A 86 18.83 2.58 46.88
CA PHE A 86 19.65 3.26 47.88
C PHE A 86 19.21 2.90 49.30
N PHE A 87 17.93 2.99 49.61
CA PHE A 87 17.41 2.61 50.93
C PHE A 87 17.55 1.11 51.20
N ILE A 88 17.27 0.25 50.20
CA ILE A 88 17.48 -1.20 50.33
C ILE A 88 18.96 -1.51 50.60
N ALA A 89 19.89 -0.86 49.89
CA ALA A 89 21.31 -1.05 50.06
C ALA A 89 21.79 -0.64 51.47
N ILE A 90 21.31 0.49 52.00
CA ILE A 90 21.63 0.90 53.38
C ILE A 90 21.10 -0.14 54.38
N GLY A 91 19.89 -0.68 54.14
CA GLY A 91 19.34 -1.76 54.96
C GLY A 91 20.22 -3.01 54.95
N LEU A 92 20.67 -3.43 53.77
CA LEU A 92 21.58 -4.58 53.63
C LEU A 92 22.96 -4.34 54.26
N ILE A 93 23.50 -3.11 54.15
CA ILE A 93 24.72 -2.73 54.85
C ILE A 93 24.52 -2.80 56.37
N SER A 94 23.36 -2.36 56.87
CA SER A 94 23.01 -2.48 58.29
C SER A 94 23.01 -3.93 58.74
N LEU A 95 22.40 -4.85 57.98
CA LEU A 95 22.45 -6.29 58.26
C LEU A 95 23.89 -6.82 58.30
N THR A 96 24.72 -6.48 57.32
CA THR A 96 26.13 -6.91 57.30
C THR A 96 26.92 -6.38 58.50
N ILE A 97 26.67 -5.14 58.94
CA ILE A 97 27.29 -4.59 60.16
C ILE A 97 26.81 -5.37 61.39
N GLY A 98 25.52 -5.69 61.45
CA GLY A 98 24.95 -6.57 62.47
C GLY A 98 25.66 -7.92 62.53
N ASP A 99 25.85 -8.59 61.39
CA ASP A 99 26.55 -9.88 61.28
C ASP A 99 28.01 -9.81 61.77
N ILE A 100 28.73 -8.73 61.44
CA ILE A 100 30.11 -8.52 61.90
C ILE A 100 30.18 -8.35 63.42
N ILE A 101 29.27 -7.54 63.98
CA ILE A 101 29.21 -7.32 65.43
C ILE A 101 28.78 -8.61 66.13
N TYR A 102 27.79 -9.32 65.60
CA TYR A 102 27.32 -10.61 66.13
C TYR A 102 28.46 -11.62 66.17
N LEU A 103 29.20 -11.79 65.06
CA LEU A 103 30.40 -12.64 64.99
C LEU A 103 31.40 -12.30 66.10
N PHE A 104 31.72 -11.01 66.28
CA PHE A 104 32.68 -10.59 67.30
C PHE A 104 32.20 -10.88 68.72
N LEU A 105 30.94 -10.61 69.02
CA LEU A 105 30.36 -10.81 70.35
C LEU A 105 30.19 -12.29 70.68
N ASP A 106 29.72 -13.09 69.72
CA ASP A 106 29.50 -14.51 69.89
C ASP A 106 30.80 -15.27 70.17
N VAL A 107 31.88 -14.91 69.47
CA VAL A 107 33.21 -15.50 69.67
C VAL A 107 33.88 -15.04 70.97
N THR A 108 33.63 -13.81 71.45
CA THR A 108 34.34 -13.25 72.61
C THR A 108 33.65 -13.52 73.94
N ARG A 109 32.31 -13.42 74.00
CA ARG A 109 31.55 -13.53 75.26
C ARG A 109 30.27 -14.38 75.15
N GLY A 110 29.97 -14.94 73.98
CA GLY A 110 28.68 -15.54 73.66
C GLY A 110 27.61 -14.46 73.43
N ALA A 111 26.81 -14.63 72.37
CA ALA A 111 25.76 -13.68 72.05
C ALA A 111 24.59 -13.80 73.04
N ASN A 112 24.13 -12.66 73.57
CA ASN A 112 22.89 -12.57 74.34
C ASN A 112 21.77 -12.05 73.44
N PHE A 113 20.52 -12.25 73.85
CA PHE A 113 19.37 -11.67 73.16
C PHE A 113 18.51 -10.87 74.17
N PRO A 114 18.17 -9.60 73.88
CA PRO A 114 18.68 -8.72 72.81
C PRO A 114 20.07 -8.15 73.12
N ASP A 115 20.84 -7.77 72.10
CA ASP A 115 22.18 -7.19 72.20
C ASP A 115 22.42 -6.13 71.08
N ILE A 116 23.62 -5.57 70.98
CA ILE A 116 23.99 -4.51 70.02
C ILE A 116 23.66 -4.87 68.55
N PRO A 117 23.88 -6.11 68.05
CA PRO A 117 23.52 -6.48 66.68
C PRO A 117 22.04 -6.26 66.35
N ASP A 118 21.13 -6.45 67.31
CA ASP A 118 19.69 -6.27 67.10
C ASP A 118 19.30 -4.85 66.70
N ILE A 119 20.08 -3.83 67.10
CA ILE A 119 19.86 -2.45 66.66
C ILE A 119 20.04 -2.33 65.15
N PHE A 120 21.06 -3.01 64.61
CA PHE A 120 21.39 -3.00 63.18
C PHE A 120 20.44 -3.89 62.38
N TYR A 121 20.03 -5.03 62.96
CA TYR A 121 19.01 -5.90 62.37
C TYR A 121 17.63 -5.22 62.33
N LEU A 122 17.21 -4.53 63.38
CA LEU A 122 15.96 -3.78 63.37
C LEU A 122 15.96 -2.58 62.42
N ALA A 123 17.12 -1.95 62.19
CA ALA A 123 17.25 -0.83 61.26
C ALA A 123 17.03 -1.24 59.79
N TYR A 124 17.23 -2.53 59.43
CA TYR A 124 16.95 -3.06 58.10
C TYR A 124 15.49 -2.84 57.67
N TYR A 125 14.54 -3.12 58.55
CA TYR A 125 13.12 -3.11 58.24
C TYR A 125 12.58 -1.75 57.76
N PRO A 126 12.73 -0.63 58.50
CA PRO A 126 12.23 0.66 58.04
C PRO A 126 12.95 1.13 56.76
N LEU A 127 14.23 0.81 56.59
CA LEU A 127 15.00 1.14 55.39
C LEU A 127 14.48 0.38 54.17
N VAL A 128 14.28 -0.93 54.27
CA VAL A 128 13.70 -1.74 53.19
C VAL A 128 12.25 -1.35 52.93
N PHE A 129 11.45 -1.08 53.96
CA PHE A 129 10.08 -0.58 53.79
C PHE A 129 10.03 0.72 52.99
N ILE A 130 10.88 1.70 53.33
CA ILE A 130 11.00 2.96 52.58
C ILE A 130 11.47 2.68 51.15
N GLY A 131 12.48 1.82 50.97
CA GLY A 131 13.00 1.44 49.66
C GLY A 131 11.95 0.81 48.74
N LEU A 132 11.25 -0.21 49.24
CA LEU A 132 10.12 -0.86 48.52
C LEU A 132 9.00 0.14 48.20
N GLY A 133 8.75 1.11 49.09
CA GLY A 133 7.78 2.19 48.86
C GLY A 133 8.14 3.13 47.71
N ARG A 134 9.43 3.27 47.39
CA ARG A 134 9.96 4.18 46.34
C ARG A 134 10.14 3.53 44.97
N VAL A 135 9.95 2.22 44.85
CA VAL A 135 10.02 1.54 43.55
C VAL A 135 8.98 2.16 42.60
N PRO A 136 9.40 2.63 41.41
CA PRO A 136 8.53 3.36 40.50
C PRO A 136 7.31 2.55 40.13
N SER A 137 6.15 3.20 40.23
CA SER A 137 4.89 2.66 39.76
C SER A 137 4.14 3.76 39.05
N LYS A 138 3.69 3.49 37.82
CA LYS A 138 2.54 4.22 37.27
C LYS A 138 1.37 3.85 38.17
N LEU A 139 0.97 4.80 39.01
CA LEU A 139 -0.11 4.63 39.96
C LEU A 139 -1.32 4.03 39.23
N PHE A 140 -1.97 3.10 39.91
CA PHE A 140 -3.34 2.75 39.59
C PHE A 140 -4.19 4.03 39.51
N ASP A 141 -5.32 3.95 38.81
CA ASP A 141 -6.39 4.94 38.94
C ASP A 141 -6.58 5.28 40.44
N PRO A 142 -6.65 6.57 40.85
CA PRO A 142 -6.89 6.96 42.24
C PRO A 142 -8.04 6.20 42.92
N SER A 143 -9.00 5.68 42.16
CA SER A 143 -10.07 4.82 42.67
C SER A 143 -9.54 3.52 43.32
N GLN A 144 -8.56 2.86 42.70
CA GLN A 144 -8.04 1.55 43.11
C GLN A 144 -7.05 1.63 44.28
N GLU A 145 -6.53 2.83 44.59
CA GLU A 145 -5.67 3.05 45.75
C GLU A 145 -6.40 2.72 47.08
N ARG A 146 -7.72 2.96 47.14
CA ARG A 146 -8.55 2.64 48.30
C ARG A 146 -8.70 1.13 48.50
N THR A 147 -9.07 0.41 47.44
CA THR A 147 -9.19 -1.06 47.45
C THR A 147 -7.88 -1.71 47.87
N TRP A 148 -6.76 -1.21 47.32
CA TRP A 148 -5.41 -1.64 47.66
C TRP A 148 -5.06 -1.44 49.15
N ARG A 149 -5.36 -0.26 49.72
CA ARG A 149 -5.06 0.02 51.14
C ARG A 149 -5.82 -0.93 52.07
N LEU A 150 -7.05 -1.29 51.71
CA LEU A 150 -7.84 -2.26 52.46
C LEU A 150 -7.28 -3.68 52.32
N ASP A 151 -6.88 -4.10 51.10
CA ASP A 151 -6.22 -5.39 50.88
C ASP A 151 -4.94 -5.53 51.72
N LEU A 152 -4.09 -4.50 51.73
CA LEU A 152 -2.88 -4.46 52.56
C LEU A 152 -3.20 -4.58 54.05
N SER A 153 -4.18 -3.82 54.52
CA SER A 153 -4.58 -3.81 55.94
C SER A 153 -5.13 -5.17 56.37
N ALA A 154 -5.91 -5.83 55.50
CA ALA A 154 -6.43 -7.17 55.75
C ALA A 154 -5.29 -8.21 55.86
N ILE A 155 -4.29 -8.14 54.97
CA ILE A 155 -3.12 -9.02 55.01
C ILE A 155 -2.33 -8.79 56.29
N VAL A 156 -2.01 -7.53 56.61
CA VAL A 156 -1.21 -7.18 57.80
C VAL A 156 -1.90 -7.66 59.07
N ILE A 157 -3.19 -7.37 59.23
CA ILE A 157 -3.92 -7.73 60.45
C ILE A 157 -4.09 -9.25 60.55
N SER A 158 -4.41 -9.94 59.45
CA SER A 158 -4.57 -11.40 59.45
C SER A 158 -3.25 -12.12 59.75
N ALA A 159 -2.15 -11.70 59.12
CA ALA A 159 -0.82 -12.27 59.37
C ALA A 159 -0.35 -11.97 60.80
N THR A 160 -0.54 -10.74 61.29
CA THR A 160 -0.22 -10.35 62.67
C THR A 160 -1.03 -11.17 63.67
N ALA A 161 -2.30 -11.45 63.41
CA ALA A 161 -3.13 -12.29 64.28
C ALA A 161 -2.61 -13.73 64.40
N ILE A 162 -2.15 -14.31 63.28
CA ILE A 162 -1.54 -15.65 63.26
C ILE A 162 -0.20 -15.63 64.01
N LEU A 163 0.67 -14.66 63.70
CA LEU A 163 1.97 -14.52 64.37
C LEU A 163 1.82 -14.18 65.85
N TRP A 164 0.78 -13.45 66.24
CA TRP A 164 0.44 -13.19 67.64
C TRP A 164 0.22 -14.48 68.40
N PHE A 165 -0.60 -15.37 67.85
CA PHE A 165 -0.94 -16.63 68.49
C PHE A 165 0.27 -17.56 68.64
N PHE A 166 1.07 -17.72 67.59
CA PHE A 166 2.15 -18.72 67.56
C PHE A 166 3.51 -18.21 68.04
N ILE A 167 3.77 -16.90 67.96
CA ILE A 167 5.11 -16.32 68.19
C ILE A 167 5.04 -15.18 69.18
N ILE A 168 4.41 -14.04 68.85
CA ILE A 168 4.54 -12.79 69.62
C ILE A 168 4.06 -12.95 71.07
N ALA A 169 2.84 -13.47 71.29
CA ALA A 169 2.32 -13.66 72.64
C ALA A 169 3.08 -14.73 73.45
N PRO A 170 3.41 -15.93 72.90
CA PRO A 170 4.27 -16.87 73.61
C PRO A 170 5.67 -16.30 73.92
N THR A 171 6.30 -15.57 73.01
CA THR A 171 7.64 -14.99 73.24
C THR A 171 7.60 -13.89 74.29
N ALA A 172 6.55 -13.06 74.28
CA ALA A 172 6.34 -12.05 75.32
C ALA A 172 6.05 -12.67 76.70
N ALA A 173 5.47 -13.87 76.75
CA ALA A 173 5.24 -14.61 77.99
C ALA A 173 6.50 -15.35 78.48
N ALA A 174 7.36 -15.81 77.57
CA ALA A 174 8.60 -16.54 77.87
C ALA A 174 9.79 -15.62 78.21
N GLY A 175 9.88 -14.44 77.60
CA GLY A 175 10.88 -13.43 77.97
C GLY A 175 10.66 -12.98 79.41
N GLY A 176 11.73 -12.90 80.21
CA GLY A 176 11.70 -12.59 81.65
C GLY A 176 11.03 -11.25 82.03
N GLU A 177 11.38 -10.64 83.16
CA GLU A 177 10.72 -9.39 83.58
C GLU A 177 11.10 -8.16 82.73
N ASP A 178 12.14 -8.24 81.90
CA ASP A 178 12.60 -7.12 81.08
C ASP A 178 11.66 -6.83 79.90
N TRP A 179 11.07 -5.63 79.91
CA TRP A 179 10.16 -5.15 78.88
C TRP A 179 10.87 -4.89 77.56
N PHE A 180 12.17 -4.58 77.57
CA PHE A 180 12.94 -4.28 76.37
C PHE A 180 13.12 -5.52 75.50
N SER A 181 13.50 -6.65 76.09
CA SER A 181 13.55 -7.97 75.43
C SER A 181 12.23 -8.37 74.79
N LYS A 182 11.10 -8.12 75.46
CA LYS A 182 9.76 -8.39 74.91
C LYS A 182 9.44 -7.51 73.71
N LEU A 183 9.84 -6.23 73.76
CA LEU A 183 9.64 -5.30 72.66
C LEU A 183 10.47 -5.70 71.44
N VAL A 184 11.75 -6.01 71.62
CA VAL A 184 12.65 -6.42 70.53
C VAL A 184 12.15 -7.73 69.90
N ALA A 185 11.79 -8.73 70.71
CA ALA A 185 11.25 -10.00 70.22
C ALA A 185 9.93 -9.85 69.44
N GLY A 186 9.05 -8.94 69.86
CA GLY A 186 7.81 -8.64 69.15
C GLY A 186 8.01 -7.80 67.88
N ALA A 187 9.09 -7.01 67.82
CA ALA A 187 9.36 -6.12 66.69
C ALA A 187 9.72 -6.88 65.41
N TYR A 188 10.47 -7.99 65.49
CA TYR A 188 10.84 -8.78 64.32
C TYR A 188 9.61 -9.31 63.54
N PRO A 189 8.71 -10.14 64.13
CA PRO A 189 7.55 -10.64 63.40
C PRO A 189 6.60 -9.53 62.96
N ALA A 190 6.49 -8.43 63.71
CA ALA A 190 5.65 -7.31 63.35
C ALA A 190 6.19 -6.59 62.10
N MET A 191 7.50 -6.33 62.04
CA MET A 191 8.14 -5.66 60.92
C MET A 191 8.20 -6.55 59.67
N ASP A 192 8.36 -7.87 59.83
CA ASP A 192 8.26 -8.85 58.73
C ASP A 192 6.93 -8.75 58.00
N VAL A 193 5.83 -8.59 58.74
CA VAL A 193 4.50 -8.41 58.16
C VAL A 193 4.43 -7.13 57.33
N PHE A 194 5.01 -6.02 57.78
CA PHE A 194 5.04 -4.78 57.00
C PHE A 194 5.86 -4.91 55.71
N VAL A 195 6.98 -5.61 55.76
CA VAL A 195 7.82 -5.88 54.57
C VAL A 195 7.11 -6.85 53.61
N LEU A 196 6.49 -7.92 54.12
CA LEU A 196 5.69 -8.86 53.33
C LEU A 196 4.53 -8.15 52.62
N ALA A 197 3.85 -7.27 53.35
CA ALA A 197 2.73 -6.52 52.84
C ALA A 197 3.20 -5.50 51.75
N SER A 198 4.37 -4.90 51.96
CA SER A 198 5.03 -4.01 50.98
C SER A 198 5.50 -4.73 49.72
N ILE A 199 5.96 -5.98 49.80
CA ILE A 199 6.37 -6.72 48.61
C ILE A 199 5.19 -7.31 47.85
N THR A 200 4.16 -7.75 48.57
CA THR A 200 2.87 -8.13 48.00
C THR A 200 2.33 -6.97 47.18
N ARG A 201 2.39 -5.73 47.70
CA ARG A 201 2.06 -4.51 46.95
C ARG A 201 2.76 -4.44 45.60
N LEU A 202 4.05 -4.78 45.54
CA LEU A 202 4.88 -4.61 44.35
C LEU A 202 4.63 -5.71 43.31
N LEU A 203 4.34 -6.93 43.74
CA LEU A 203 4.09 -8.07 42.85
C LEU A 203 2.78 -7.96 42.06
N PHE A 204 1.77 -7.31 42.63
CA PHE A 204 0.47 -7.09 41.98
C PHE A 204 0.41 -5.80 41.13
N ARG A 205 1.52 -5.05 41.01
CA ARG A 205 1.59 -3.83 40.18
C ARG A 205 1.86 -4.12 38.70
N ARG A 206 1.36 -3.24 37.84
CA ARG A 206 1.79 -3.15 36.44
C ARG A 206 3.22 -2.62 36.38
N SER A 207 4.15 -3.52 36.10
CA SER A 207 5.55 -3.20 35.85
C SER A 207 5.93 -3.76 34.48
N GLY A 208 6.88 -3.12 33.79
CA GLY A 208 7.50 -3.70 32.59
C GLY A 208 7.99 -5.13 32.89
N THR A 209 7.97 -6.00 31.88
CA THR A 209 8.32 -7.43 31.99
C THR A 209 9.63 -7.67 32.73
N ASP A 210 10.66 -6.89 32.42
CA ASP A 210 11.99 -7.01 33.05
C ASP A 210 12.03 -6.54 34.51
N THR A 211 11.39 -5.41 34.83
CA THR A 211 11.27 -4.93 36.22
C THR A 211 10.44 -5.89 37.06
N ARG A 212 9.39 -6.49 36.49
CA ARG A 212 8.57 -7.50 37.17
C ARG A 212 9.39 -8.74 37.53
N GLN A 213 10.29 -9.18 36.66
CA GLN A 213 11.19 -10.30 36.97
C GLN A 213 12.17 -9.96 38.09
N ALA A 214 12.75 -8.76 38.11
CA ALA A 214 13.61 -8.32 39.21
C ALA A 214 12.84 -8.30 40.55
N LEU A 215 11.59 -7.80 40.54
CA LEU A 215 10.71 -7.80 41.72
C LEU A 215 10.32 -9.20 42.18
N LEU A 216 10.09 -10.14 41.28
CA LEU A 216 9.82 -11.54 41.62
C LEU A 216 11.01 -12.17 42.32
N ILE A 217 12.23 -11.97 41.80
CA ILE A 217 13.46 -12.48 42.44
C ILE A 217 13.64 -11.80 43.81
N LEU A 218 13.43 -10.48 43.91
CA LEU A 218 13.51 -9.76 45.19
C LEU A 218 12.49 -10.31 46.21
N SER A 219 11.27 -10.61 45.75
CA SER A 219 10.24 -11.19 46.60
C SER A 219 10.57 -12.58 47.10
N LEU A 220 11.18 -13.41 46.27
CA LEU A 220 11.64 -14.74 46.68
C LEU A 220 12.70 -14.62 47.79
N GLY A 221 13.63 -13.69 47.64
CA GLY A 221 14.67 -13.44 48.65
C GLY A 221 14.09 -12.94 49.97
N ILE A 222 13.20 -11.95 49.94
CA ILE A 222 12.57 -11.40 51.16
C ILE A 222 11.64 -12.43 51.82
N VAL A 223 10.90 -13.23 51.06
CA VAL A 223 10.08 -14.32 51.62
C VAL A 223 10.95 -15.38 52.29
N ALA A 224 12.11 -15.71 51.71
CA ALA A 224 13.07 -16.62 52.34
C ALA A 224 13.66 -16.03 53.63
N PHE A 225 13.92 -14.72 53.67
CA PHE A 225 14.39 -14.01 54.86
C PHE A 225 13.33 -14.07 55.98
N ILE A 226 12.09 -13.70 55.69
CA ILE A 226 10.97 -13.74 56.65
C ILE A 226 10.72 -15.18 57.14
N ALA A 227 10.83 -16.18 56.25
CA ALA A 227 10.69 -17.58 56.64
C ALA A 227 11.80 -18.01 57.62
N ALA A 228 13.03 -17.55 57.41
CA ALA A 228 14.13 -17.78 58.32
C ALA A 228 13.86 -17.15 59.70
N ASP A 229 13.40 -15.90 59.74
CA ASP A 229 13.08 -15.18 60.99
C ASP A 229 11.95 -15.87 61.78
N ILE A 230 10.90 -16.34 61.08
CA ILE A 230 9.80 -17.08 61.70
C ILE A 230 10.28 -18.42 62.27
N ILE A 231 11.11 -19.17 61.54
CA ILE A 231 11.67 -20.44 62.01
C ILE A 231 12.62 -20.21 63.18
N TYR A 232 13.47 -19.19 63.11
CA TYR A 232 14.36 -18.78 64.18
C TYR A 232 13.58 -18.43 65.45
N ALA A 233 12.58 -17.56 65.35
CA ALA A 233 11.74 -17.19 66.49
C ALA A 233 11.04 -18.41 67.12
N TRP A 234 10.59 -19.36 66.29
CA TRP A 234 10.00 -20.62 66.76
C TRP A 234 11.02 -21.56 67.45
N GLN A 235 12.26 -21.62 66.95
CA GLN A 235 13.33 -22.42 67.55
C GLN A 235 13.86 -21.80 68.85
N VAL A 236 13.98 -20.47 68.92
CA VAL A 236 14.35 -19.73 70.13
C VAL A 236 13.32 -19.95 71.23
N LEU A 237 12.02 -19.90 70.89
CA LEU A 237 10.94 -20.21 71.83
C LEU A 237 10.99 -21.61 72.47
N ARG A 238 11.70 -22.55 71.84
CA ARG A 238 11.83 -23.94 72.29
C ARG A 238 13.23 -24.26 72.82
N ASP A 239 14.08 -23.24 72.98
CA ASP A 239 15.49 -23.38 73.34
C ASP A 239 16.24 -24.38 72.42
N SER A 240 15.83 -24.46 71.15
CA SER A 240 16.33 -25.44 70.18
C SER A 240 17.21 -24.83 69.08
N TYR A 241 17.37 -23.50 69.06
CA TYR A 241 18.23 -22.84 68.08
C TYR A 241 19.71 -23.04 68.43
N ILE A 242 20.51 -23.36 67.41
CA ILE A 242 21.96 -23.47 67.51
C ILE A 242 22.54 -22.74 66.29
N SER A 243 23.59 -21.95 66.48
CA SER A 243 24.33 -21.33 65.38
C SER A 243 24.91 -22.39 64.43
N GLY A 244 24.78 -22.16 63.14
CA GLY A 244 25.12 -23.14 62.10
C GLY A 244 24.04 -24.21 61.88
N SER A 245 22.77 -23.90 62.17
CA SER A 245 21.65 -24.82 61.96
C SER A 245 21.04 -24.67 60.56
N ALA A 246 20.11 -25.56 60.19
CA ALA A 246 19.53 -25.55 58.85
C ALA A 246 18.77 -24.26 58.49
N VAL A 247 18.32 -23.46 59.46
CA VAL A 247 17.66 -22.16 59.20
C VAL A 247 18.62 -21.14 58.61
N ASP A 248 19.91 -21.25 58.91
CA ASP A 248 20.97 -20.35 58.45
C ASP A 248 21.17 -20.40 56.93
N ILE A 249 20.79 -21.53 56.33
CA ILE A 249 20.72 -21.71 54.88
C ILE A 249 19.71 -20.75 54.26
N LEU A 250 18.56 -20.52 54.91
CA LEU A 250 17.52 -19.64 54.38
C LEU A 250 17.97 -18.17 54.39
N TRP A 251 18.62 -17.70 55.46
CA TRP A 251 19.22 -16.36 55.46
C TRP A 251 20.31 -16.23 54.40
N THR A 252 21.19 -17.22 54.28
CA THR A 252 22.25 -17.21 53.26
C THR A 252 21.67 -17.15 51.84
N ILE A 253 20.69 -18.00 51.52
CA ILE A 253 20.00 -18.00 50.22
C ILE A 253 19.29 -16.66 50.01
N SER A 254 18.67 -16.08 51.04
CA SER A 254 17.97 -14.81 50.94
C SER A 254 18.91 -13.67 50.51
N TYR A 255 20.09 -13.53 51.13
CA TYR A 255 21.08 -12.53 50.76
C TYR A 255 21.53 -12.69 49.31
N PHE A 256 21.82 -13.93 48.89
CA PHE A 256 22.21 -14.22 47.51
C PHE A 256 21.12 -13.85 46.51
N VAL A 257 19.87 -14.24 46.79
CA VAL A 257 18.71 -13.97 45.91
C VAL A 257 18.39 -12.47 45.85
N ILE A 258 18.49 -11.73 46.96
CA ILE A 258 18.34 -10.26 46.96
C ILE A 258 19.45 -9.60 46.11
N GLY A 259 20.69 -10.08 46.21
CA GLY A 259 21.79 -9.63 45.34
C GLY A 259 21.56 -9.92 43.86
N LEU A 260 21.03 -11.11 43.53
CA LEU A 260 20.61 -11.46 42.17
C LEU A 260 19.50 -10.53 41.65
N ALA A 261 18.53 -10.18 42.49
CA ALA A 261 17.46 -9.25 42.13
C ALA A 261 18.02 -7.87 41.76
N ALA A 262 19.01 -7.38 42.51
CA ALA A 262 19.71 -6.14 42.20
C ALA A 262 20.42 -6.22 40.84
N LEU A 263 21.16 -7.30 40.58
CA LEU A 263 21.81 -7.49 39.28
C LEU A 263 20.81 -7.56 38.12
N ARG A 264 19.64 -8.21 38.32
CA ARG A 264 18.57 -8.20 37.31
C ARG A 264 18.02 -6.79 37.09
N GLN A 265 17.76 -6.02 38.16
CA GLN A 265 17.32 -4.64 38.03
C GLN A 265 18.33 -3.77 37.25
N SER A 266 19.63 -4.00 37.44
CA SER A 266 20.68 -3.25 36.74
C SER A 266 20.68 -3.43 35.21
N SER A 267 20.05 -4.51 34.73
CA SER A 267 19.99 -4.87 33.31
C SER A 267 18.77 -4.33 32.58
N VAL A 268 17.79 -3.77 33.31
CA VAL A 268 16.58 -3.19 32.74
C VAL A 268 16.97 -1.96 31.91
N GLN A 269 16.67 -2.00 30.62
CA GLN A 269 16.72 -0.82 29.75
C GLN A 269 15.33 -0.19 29.77
N THR A 270 15.26 1.12 30.03
CA THR A 270 14.01 1.88 29.96
C THR A 270 13.55 1.98 28.50
N ALA A 271 12.90 0.93 27.98
CA ALA A 271 12.20 0.98 26.72
C ALA A 271 10.78 1.52 26.98
N GLU A 272 10.49 2.70 26.46
CA GLU A 272 9.19 3.39 26.60
C GLU A 272 8.00 2.66 25.93
N GLY A 273 8.21 1.49 25.31
CA GLY A 273 7.20 0.83 24.47
C GLY A 273 6.58 -0.47 25.00
N ASP A 274 7.15 -1.11 26.02
CA ASP A 274 6.83 -2.52 26.33
C ASP A 274 5.98 -2.66 27.61
N MET A 275 4.88 -1.89 27.68
CA MET A 275 3.86 -2.08 28.71
C MET A 275 2.92 -3.19 28.24
N PRO A 276 2.99 -4.42 28.80
CA PRO A 276 2.02 -5.44 28.45
C PRO A 276 0.62 -4.95 28.77
N LYS A 277 -0.30 -5.01 27.79
CA LYS A 277 -1.74 -4.78 27.94
C LYS A 277 -2.43 -5.87 28.79
N VAL A 278 -1.72 -6.53 29.69
CA VAL A 278 -2.29 -7.57 30.55
C VAL A 278 -2.95 -6.88 31.74
N SER A 279 -4.24 -6.64 31.59
CA SER A 279 -5.16 -6.46 32.70
C SER A 279 -5.15 -7.75 33.53
N LEU A 280 -4.43 -7.77 34.66
CA LEU A 280 -4.69 -8.80 35.68
C LEU A 280 -6.17 -8.74 36.02
N SER A 281 -6.85 -9.89 35.95
CA SER A 281 -8.27 -9.97 36.26
C SER A 281 -8.50 -9.54 37.71
N ALA A 282 -9.60 -8.82 38.00
CA ALA A 282 -9.95 -8.36 39.35
C ALA A 282 -9.93 -9.49 40.41
N TRP A 283 -10.14 -10.74 39.97
CA TRP A 283 -10.02 -11.94 40.81
C TRP A 283 -8.58 -12.20 41.28
N GLN A 284 -7.57 -11.99 40.44
CA GLN A 284 -6.16 -12.24 40.79
C GLN A 284 -5.65 -11.30 41.88
N SER A 285 -6.16 -10.06 41.95
CA SER A 285 -5.86 -9.11 43.03
C SER A 285 -6.60 -9.44 44.33
N SER A 286 -7.67 -10.23 44.29
CA SER A 286 -8.53 -10.53 45.44
C SER A 286 -8.10 -11.76 46.24
N ILE A 287 -7.27 -12.64 45.64
CA ILE A 287 -6.87 -13.92 46.25
C ILE A 287 -6.00 -13.75 47.51
N PRO A 288 -4.91 -12.96 47.52
CA PRO A 288 -4.01 -12.91 48.68
C PRO A 288 -4.66 -12.52 50.03
N PRO A 289 -5.45 -11.43 50.13
CA PRO A 289 -6.09 -11.08 51.40
C PRO A 289 -7.12 -12.12 51.85
N LEU A 290 -7.83 -12.77 50.92
CA LEU A 290 -8.77 -13.84 51.23
C LEU A 290 -8.09 -15.11 51.74
N VAL A 291 -6.94 -15.48 51.14
CA VAL A 291 -6.16 -16.65 51.57
C VAL A 291 -5.62 -16.46 52.98
N ILE A 292 -5.00 -15.31 53.27
CA ILE A 292 -4.41 -15.05 54.60
C ILE A 292 -5.52 -14.89 55.65
N LEU A 293 -6.63 -14.23 55.32
CA LEU A 293 -7.80 -14.20 56.19
C LEU A 293 -8.33 -15.62 56.46
N GLY A 294 -8.45 -16.45 55.41
CA GLY A 294 -8.88 -17.85 55.54
C GLY A 294 -7.97 -18.65 56.48
N LEU A 295 -6.65 -18.48 56.38
CA LEU A 295 -5.68 -19.08 57.31
C LEU A 295 -5.87 -18.58 58.76
N SER A 296 -6.14 -17.29 58.94
CA SER A 296 -6.41 -16.70 60.26
C SER A 296 -7.71 -17.25 60.87
N VAL A 297 -8.75 -17.43 60.06
CA VAL A 297 -10.01 -18.06 60.46
C VAL A 297 -9.80 -19.53 60.83
N LEU A 298 -9.07 -20.29 60.00
CA LEU A 298 -8.76 -21.69 60.29
C LEU A 298 -7.95 -21.85 61.57
N THR A 299 -6.99 -20.96 61.82
CA THR A 299 -6.19 -20.94 63.05
C THR A 299 -7.07 -20.59 64.25
N SER A 300 -7.99 -19.64 64.10
CA SER A 300 -8.99 -19.31 65.13
C SER A 300 -9.89 -20.49 65.47
N MET A 301 -10.38 -21.19 64.46
CA MET A 301 -11.20 -22.39 64.63
C MET A 301 -10.40 -23.51 65.32
N PHE A 302 -9.17 -23.73 64.89
CA PHE A 302 -8.29 -24.73 65.49
C PHE A 302 -7.99 -24.42 66.97
N ALA A 303 -7.67 -23.17 67.30
CA ALA A 303 -7.45 -22.74 68.68
C ALA A 303 -8.72 -22.93 69.54
N ALA A 304 -9.90 -22.61 68.99
CA ALA A 304 -11.17 -22.78 69.69
C ALA A 304 -11.54 -24.24 69.96
N THR A 305 -11.27 -25.14 69.01
CA THR A 305 -11.65 -26.57 69.13
C THR A 305 -10.66 -27.38 69.96
N THR A 306 -9.37 -27.07 69.88
CA THR A 306 -8.32 -27.78 70.62
C THR A 306 -8.11 -27.23 72.03
N GLY A 307 -8.60 -26.01 72.32
CA GLY A 307 -8.28 -25.30 73.55
C GLY A 307 -6.79 -24.94 73.64
N MET A 308 -6.09 -24.91 72.51
CA MET A 308 -4.66 -24.63 72.46
C MET A 308 -4.39 -23.14 72.67
N GLY A 309 -3.43 -22.83 73.54
CA GLY A 309 -2.98 -21.48 73.82
C GLY A 309 -3.63 -20.81 75.03
N THR A 310 -3.08 -19.68 75.47
CA THR A 310 -3.59 -18.90 76.61
C THR A 310 -4.76 -18.00 76.19
N ASN A 311 -5.53 -17.50 77.17
CA ASN A 311 -6.59 -16.52 76.91
C ASN A 311 -6.09 -15.28 76.14
N LEU A 312 -4.84 -14.85 76.39
CA LEU A 312 -4.22 -13.71 75.70
C LEU A 312 -3.88 -14.03 74.23
N GLN A 313 -3.40 -15.24 73.96
CA GLN A 313 -3.13 -15.72 72.59
C GLN A 313 -4.43 -15.80 71.79
N ALA A 314 -5.46 -16.46 72.34
CA ALA A 314 -6.77 -16.61 71.70
C ALA A 314 -7.46 -15.25 71.48
N PHE A 315 -7.40 -14.34 72.46
CA PHE A 315 -7.99 -13.00 72.34
C PHE A 315 -7.40 -12.20 71.18
N GLY A 316 -6.07 -12.11 71.07
CA GLY A 316 -5.43 -11.37 69.98
C GLY A 316 -5.69 -11.98 68.61
N LEU A 317 -5.76 -13.32 68.53
CA LEU A 317 -6.13 -14.03 67.30
C LEU A 317 -7.56 -13.70 66.87
N TYR A 318 -8.56 -13.89 67.75
CA TYR A 318 -9.97 -13.67 67.41
C TYR A 318 -10.27 -12.21 67.08
N THR A 319 -9.73 -11.27 67.86
CA THR A 319 -9.92 -9.84 67.58
C THR A 319 -9.29 -9.44 66.26
N GLY A 320 -8.07 -9.91 65.96
CA GLY A 320 -7.41 -9.68 64.68
C GLY A 320 -8.20 -10.26 63.50
N THR A 321 -8.68 -11.50 63.61
CA THR A 321 -9.51 -12.14 62.58
C THR A 321 -10.80 -11.37 62.33
N VAL A 322 -11.51 -10.94 63.38
CA VAL A 322 -12.76 -10.17 63.25
C VAL A 322 -12.50 -8.83 62.55
N VAL A 323 -11.45 -8.10 62.96
CA VAL A 323 -11.07 -6.84 62.30
C VAL A 323 -10.73 -7.06 60.83
N ALA A 324 -10.00 -8.12 60.51
CA ALA A 324 -9.67 -8.47 59.13
C ALA A 324 -10.91 -8.80 58.29
N ILE A 325 -11.92 -9.49 58.86
CA ILE A 325 -13.21 -9.73 58.19
C ILE A 325 -13.88 -8.40 57.82
N PHE A 326 -13.97 -7.44 58.76
CA PHE A 326 -14.57 -6.13 58.48
C PHE A 326 -13.83 -5.35 57.40
N ILE A 327 -12.50 -5.42 57.38
CA ILE A 327 -11.69 -4.77 56.33
C ILE A 327 -11.95 -5.41 54.96
N VAL A 328 -12.00 -6.75 54.90
CA VAL A 328 -12.33 -7.47 53.66
C VAL A 328 -13.75 -7.14 53.19
N LEU A 329 -14.73 -7.01 54.09
CA LEU A 329 -16.08 -6.58 53.74
C LEU A 329 -16.11 -5.14 53.20
N ALA A 330 -15.45 -4.21 53.88
CA ALA A 330 -15.31 -2.82 53.41
C ALA A 330 -14.67 -2.78 52.02
N ARG A 331 -13.67 -3.62 51.80
CA ARG A 331 -13.02 -3.79 50.50
C ARG A 331 -13.98 -4.29 49.43
N GLN A 332 -14.81 -5.30 49.71
CA GLN A 332 -15.79 -5.80 48.73
C GLN A 332 -16.79 -4.72 48.31
N ILE A 333 -17.20 -3.85 49.24
CA ILE A 333 -18.09 -2.73 48.93
C ILE A 333 -17.44 -1.77 47.94
N VAL A 334 -16.17 -1.40 48.15
CA VAL A 334 -15.42 -0.53 47.23
C VAL A 334 -15.31 -1.17 45.84
N THR A 335 -14.95 -2.45 45.77
CA THR A 335 -14.86 -3.18 44.48
C THR A 335 -16.19 -3.19 43.72
N ILE A 336 -17.32 -3.37 44.41
CA ILE A 336 -18.65 -3.36 43.78
C ILE A 336 -19.00 -1.96 43.26
N GLN A 337 -18.63 -0.90 43.99
CA GLN A 337 -18.83 0.48 43.54
C GLN A 337 -17.99 0.79 42.29
N GLU A 338 -16.73 0.36 42.25
CA GLU A 338 -15.86 0.49 41.07
C GLU A 338 -16.42 -0.28 39.87
N ASN A 339 -16.86 -1.53 40.08
CA ASN A 339 -17.43 -2.35 39.02
C ASN A 339 -18.71 -1.71 38.44
N SER A 340 -19.57 -1.17 39.31
CA SER A 340 -20.79 -0.47 38.88
C SER A 340 -20.47 0.79 38.06
N ARG A 341 -19.43 1.55 38.47
CA ARG A 341 -18.95 2.71 37.71
C ARG A 341 -18.43 2.31 36.34
N LEU A 342 -17.59 1.27 36.27
CA LEU A 342 -17.03 0.77 35.00
C LEU A 342 -18.11 0.25 34.05
N ILE A 343 -19.12 -0.44 34.57
CA ILE A 343 -20.27 -0.89 33.77
C ILE A 343 -21.03 0.31 33.19
N ASN A 344 -21.22 1.39 33.96
CA ASN A 344 -21.88 2.60 33.47
C ASN A 344 -21.05 3.32 32.41
N GLU A 345 -19.74 3.44 32.59
CA GLU A 345 -18.84 4.03 31.60
C GLU A 345 -18.81 3.20 30.31
N LEU A 346 -18.80 1.87 30.43
CA LEU A 346 -18.91 0.97 29.30
C LEU A 346 -20.23 1.20 28.55
N ARG A 347 -21.36 1.29 29.27
CA ARG A 347 -22.67 1.58 28.68
C ARG A 347 -22.71 2.91 27.95
N ILE A 348 -22.10 3.96 28.51
CA ILE A 348 -22.02 5.28 27.85
C ILE A 348 -21.18 5.18 26.58
N THR A 349 -20.05 4.51 26.64
CA THR A 349 -19.15 4.35 25.49
C THR A 349 -19.79 3.52 24.38
N THR A 350 -20.50 2.44 24.73
CA THR A 350 -21.24 1.63 23.75
C THR A 350 -22.38 2.43 23.12
N ALA A 351 -23.13 3.20 23.90
CA ALA A 351 -24.18 4.07 23.37
C ALA A 351 -23.62 5.17 22.44
N GLN A 352 -22.45 5.72 22.75
CA GLN A 352 -21.76 6.66 21.86
C GLN A 352 -21.32 6.02 20.55
N LEU A 353 -20.83 4.77 20.59
CA LEU A 353 -20.45 4.04 19.40
C LEU A 353 -21.66 3.74 18.52
N GLU A 354 -22.76 3.27 19.09
CA GLU A 354 -24.03 3.04 18.39
C GLU A 354 -24.53 4.34 17.73
N ALA A 355 -24.61 5.45 18.48
CA ALA A 355 -25.02 6.74 17.92
C ALA A 355 -24.08 7.22 16.80
N SER A 356 -22.77 6.97 16.91
CA SER A 356 -21.82 7.32 15.86
C SER A 356 -21.99 6.46 14.60
N ALA A 357 -22.32 5.17 14.76
CA ALA A 357 -22.60 4.25 13.66
C ALA A 357 -23.85 4.68 12.90
N ASP A 358 -24.93 5.04 13.60
CA ASP A 358 -26.16 5.54 12.98
C ASP A 358 -25.92 6.81 12.14
N ILE A 359 -25.16 7.78 12.68
CA ILE A 359 -24.79 9.01 11.97
C ILE A 359 -23.95 8.70 10.72
N LEU A 360 -23.04 7.72 10.82
CA LEU A 360 -22.22 7.27 9.69
C LEU A 360 -23.08 6.61 8.60
N GLU A 361 -24.00 5.73 8.98
CA GLU A 361 -24.93 5.09 8.04
C GLU A 361 -25.77 6.13 7.31
N GLN A 362 -26.30 7.13 8.03
CA GLN A 362 -27.05 8.23 7.41
C GLN A 362 -26.19 8.99 6.40
N ARG A 363 -24.96 9.37 6.76
CA ARG A 363 -24.04 10.07 5.83
C ARG A 363 -23.68 9.23 4.62
N VAL A 364 -23.49 7.93 4.79
CA VAL A 364 -23.21 7.02 3.67
C VAL A 364 -24.41 6.97 2.74
N SER A 365 -25.63 6.82 3.25
CA SER A 365 -26.84 6.84 2.43
C SER A 365 -27.02 8.16 1.67
N GLU A 366 -26.85 9.30 2.35
CA GLU A 366 -26.93 10.63 1.73
C GLU A 366 -25.89 10.81 0.60
N ARG A 367 -24.64 10.38 0.82
CA ARG A 367 -23.58 10.44 -0.21
C ARG A 367 -23.86 9.49 -1.37
N THR A 368 -24.34 8.29 -1.12
CA THR A 368 -24.70 7.32 -2.16
C THR A 368 -25.79 7.88 -3.05
N ASN A 369 -26.86 8.43 -2.47
CA ASN A 369 -27.94 9.07 -3.24
C ASN A 369 -27.42 10.25 -4.08
N LYS A 370 -26.55 11.10 -3.51
CA LYS A 370 -25.94 12.23 -4.24
C LYS A 370 -25.07 11.75 -5.41
N LEU A 371 -24.27 10.69 -5.19
CA LEU A 371 -23.43 10.08 -6.23
C LEU A 371 -24.28 9.43 -7.33
N GLU A 372 -25.36 8.73 -6.99
CA GLU A 372 -26.28 8.17 -7.98
C GLU A 372 -26.93 9.26 -8.83
N MET A 373 -27.37 10.37 -8.21
CA MET A 373 -27.95 11.50 -8.93
C MET A 373 -26.94 12.14 -9.88
N GLN A 374 -25.69 12.30 -9.44
CA GLN A 374 -24.60 12.81 -10.27
C GLN A 374 -24.24 11.85 -11.42
N SER A 375 -24.21 10.54 -11.15
CA SER A 375 -23.96 9.51 -12.16
C SER A 375 -25.06 9.49 -13.22
N ARG A 376 -26.34 9.59 -12.83
CA ARG A 376 -27.47 9.72 -13.76
C ARG A 376 -27.36 10.96 -14.65
N ARG A 377 -26.95 12.10 -14.08
CA ARG A 377 -26.75 13.35 -14.84
C ARG A 377 -25.61 13.20 -15.87
N LEU A 378 -24.52 12.53 -15.50
CA LEU A 378 -23.41 12.24 -16.43
C LEU A 378 -23.78 11.24 -17.52
N GLN A 379 -24.57 10.20 -17.21
CA GLN A 379 -25.07 9.26 -18.21
C GLN A 379 -25.93 9.95 -19.27
N GLN A 380 -26.78 10.90 -18.86
CA GLN A 380 -27.58 11.70 -19.79
C GLN A 380 -26.73 12.53 -20.75
N VAL A 381 -25.60 13.09 -20.29
CA VAL A 381 -24.64 13.82 -21.15
C VAL A 381 -23.91 12.85 -22.10
N ALA A 382 -23.53 11.67 -21.62
CA ALA A 382 -22.86 10.66 -22.43
C ALA A 382 -23.73 10.12 -23.58
N ASP A 383 -25.04 9.96 -23.36
CA ASP A 383 -25.98 9.54 -24.40
C ASP A 383 -26.08 10.60 -25.52
N ILE A 384 -26.03 11.89 -25.19
CA ILE A 384 -26.02 13.01 -26.16
C ILE A 384 -24.77 12.97 -27.03
N VAL A 385 -23.60 12.75 -26.42
CA VAL A 385 -22.32 12.63 -27.14
C VAL A 385 -22.34 11.46 -28.13
N ARG A 386 -22.97 10.33 -27.76
CA ARG A 386 -23.05 9.14 -28.60
C ARG A 386 -23.88 9.38 -29.86
N ASP A 387 -25.01 10.09 -29.75
CA ASP A 387 -25.89 10.39 -30.89
C ASP A 387 -25.27 11.38 -31.89
N ILE A 388 -24.38 12.27 -31.43
CA ILE A 388 -23.63 13.22 -32.27
C ILE A 388 -22.64 12.49 -33.20
N THR A 389 -22.06 11.36 -32.78
CA THR A 389 -21.00 10.66 -33.53
C THR A 389 -21.46 9.79 -34.72
N SER A 390 -22.75 9.74 -35.04
CA SER A 390 -23.30 8.74 -35.98
C SER A 390 -23.60 9.24 -37.41
N THR A 391 -22.93 10.29 -37.90
CA THR A 391 -23.27 10.92 -39.20
C THR A 391 -22.01 11.16 -40.05
N GLY A 392 -22.11 10.91 -41.36
CA GLY A 392 -20.95 10.78 -42.25
C GLY A 392 -20.42 12.06 -42.90
N ASP A 393 -21.23 13.12 -43.01
CA ASP A 393 -20.81 14.41 -43.58
C ASP A 393 -20.89 15.55 -42.55
N ILE A 394 -20.11 16.60 -42.79
CA ILE A 394 -19.98 17.74 -41.87
C ILE A 394 -21.28 18.55 -41.77
N GLU A 395 -22.01 18.72 -42.88
CA GLU A 395 -23.26 19.48 -42.92
C GLU A 395 -24.37 18.81 -42.09
N SER A 396 -24.57 17.49 -42.27
CA SER A 396 -25.57 16.76 -41.49
C SER A 396 -25.17 16.62 -40.03
N LEU A 397 -23.86 16.51 -39.74
CA LEU A 397 -23.35 16.52 -38.36
C LEU A 397 -23.72 17.83 -37.66
N LEU A 398 -23.41 18.97 -38.28
CA LEU A 398 -23.68 20.29 -37.70
C LEU A 398 -25.18 20.57 -37.57
N ALA A 399 -25.97 20.27 -38.60
CA ALA A 399 -27.42 20.44 -38.58
C ALA A 399 -28.09 19.57 -37.51
N ARG A 400 -27.66 18.30 -37.38
CA ARG A 400 -28.22 17.39 -36.38
C ARG A 400 -27.80 17.76 -34.96
N SER A 401 -26.53 18.12 -34.76
CA SER A 401 -26.02 18.52 -33.44
C SER A 401 -26.72 19.77 -32.92
N THR A 402 -26.84 20.80 -33.76
CA THR A 402 -27.55 22.04 -33.38
C THR A 402 -29.03 21.78 -33.11
N ASN A 403 -29.70 20.93 -33.89
CA ASN A 403 -31.10 20.55 -33.64
C ASN A 403 -31.28 19.76 -32.33
N LEU A 404 -30.36 18.84 -32.01
CA LEU A 404 -30.40 18.07 -30.76
C LEU A 404 -30.19 18.98 -29.55
N ILE A 405 -29.21 19.89 -29.59
CA ILE A 405 -28.95 20.83 -28.50
C ILE A 405 -30.16 21.75 -28.32
N SER A 406 -30.75 22.27 -29.41
CA SER A 406 -31.93 23.14 -29.34
C SER A 406 -33.15 22.42 -28.76
N THR A 407 -33.49 21.23 -29.28
CA THR A 407 -34.70 20.50 -28.86
C THR A 407 -34.59 19.98 -27.42
N ARG A 408 -33.40 19.55 -26.99
CA ARG A 408 -33.22 18.88 -25.69
C ARG A 408 -33.06 19.85 -24.53
N PHE A 409 -32.42 21.00 -24.78
CA PHE A 409 -32.16 22.03 -23.76
C PHE A 409 -33.13 23.22 -23.86
N GLY A 410 -33.94 23.31 -24.93
CA GLY A 410 -35.01 24.31 -25.04
C GLY A 410 -34.54 25.71 -25.44
N TYR A 411 -33.32 25.86 -25.95
CA TYR A 411 -32.77 27.17 -26.31
C TYR A 411 -33.48 27.81 -27.50
N TYR A 412 -33.59 29.14 -27.43
CA TYR A 412 -34.30 29.98 -28.41
C TYR A 412 -33.62 29.99 -29.78
N HIS A 413 -32.29 30.09 -29.82
CA HIS A 413 -31.52 30.04 -31.05
C HIS A 413 -30.15 29.41 -30.81
N ILE A 414 -29.64 28.68 -31.81
CA ILE A 414 -28.31 28.09 -31.80
C ILE A 414 -27.67 28.28 -33.17
N GLY A 415 -26.41 28.69 -33.21
CA GLY A 415 -25.58 28.77 -34.40
C GLY A 415 -24.23 28.10 -34.19
N VAL A 416 -23.74 27.38 -35.19
CA VAL A 416 -22.32 26.96 -35.24
C VAL A 416 -21.61 27.77 -36.31
N PHE A 417 -20.61 28.51 -35.90
CA PHE A 417 -19.70 29.24 -36.77
C PHE A 417 -18.41 28.43 -36.95
N LEU A 418 -17.94 28.29 -38.18
CA LEU A 418 -16.62 27.74 -38.47
C LEU A 418 -15.69 28.88 -38.89
N LEU A 419 -14.43 28.81 -38.47
CA LEU A 419 -13.42 29.77 -38.91
C LEU A 419 -13.00 29.50 -40.36
N ASP A 420 -12.77 30.56 -41.12
CA ASP A 420 -12.17 30.43 -42.44
C ASP A 420 -10.69 30.02 -42.35
N ASN A 421 -10.11 29.55 -43.46
CA ASN A 421 -8.72 29.05 -43.48
C ASN A 421 -7.69 30.08 -42.99
N LYS A 422 -7.98 31.38 -43.09
CA LYS A 422 -7.11 32.47 -42.64
C LYS A 422 -7.39 32.96 -41.22
N HIS A 423 -8.43 32.42 -40.56
CA HIS A 423 -8.90 32.83 -39.24
C HIS A 423 -9.22 34.35 -39.18
N GLU A 424 -9.70 34.91 -40.28
CA GLU A 424 -10.13 36.31 -40.38
C GLU A 424 -11.64 36.46 -40.09
N TYR A 425 -12.44 35.44 -40.42
CA TYR A 425 -13.89 35.45 -40.28
C TYR A 425 -14.44 34.15 -39.69
N ALA A 426 -15.43 34.28 -38.82
CA ALA A 426 -16.30 33.21 -38.36
C ALA A 426 -17.56 33.18 -39.25
N ILE A 427 -17.79 32.07 -39.95
CA ILE A 427 -18.88 31.90 -40.93
C ILE A 427 -19.96 31.01 -40.34
N LEU A 428 -21.20 31.49 -40.29
CA LEU A 428 -22.32 30.70 -39.78
C LEU A 428 -22.56 29.50 -40.70
N SER A 429 -22.32 28.30 -40.19
CA SER A 429 -22.33 27.05 -40.95
C SER A 429 -23.55 26.17 -40.67
N ALA A 430 -24.16 26.29 -39.49
CA ALA A 430 -25.40 25.58 -39.18
C ALA A 430 -26.23 26.29 -38.10
N SER A 431 -27.56 26.16 -38.24
CA SER A 431 -28.55 26.57 -37.24
C SER A 431 -29.85 25.81 -37.49
N PRO A 432 -30.58 25.38 -36.45
CA PRO A 432 -31.80 24.58 -36.63
C PRO A 432 -33.04 25.48 -36.86
N THR A 433 -32.95 26.76 -36.49
CA THR A 433 -34.06 27.71 -36.56
C THR A 433 -34.25 28.26 -37.98
N ASP A 434 -35.48 28.61 -38.35
CA ASP A 434 -35.76 29.19 -39.68
C ASP A 434 -35.05 30.53 -39.89
N THR A 435 -34.93 31.34 -38.83
CA THR A 435 -34.09 32.54 -38.80
C THR A 435 -32.64 32.23 -39.11
N GLY A 436 -32.07 31.20 -38.47
CA GLY A 436 -30.68 30.81 -38.70
C GLY A 436 -30.44 30.26 -40.09
N LYS A 437 -31.39 29.52 -40.67
CA LYS A 437 -31.32 29.11 -42.09
C LYS A 437 -31.29 30.31 -43.03
N GLN A 438 -32.04 31.36 -42.72
CA GLN A 438 -31.99 32.61 -43.48
C GLN A 438 -30.63 33.30 -43.33
N MET A 439 -30.07 33.38 -42.12
CA MET A 439 -28.72 33.94 -41.88
C MET A 439 -27.62 33.16 -42.62
N ILE A 440 -27.75 31.84 -42.75
CA ILE A 440 -26.85 31.00 -43.56
C ILE A 440 -27.00 31.32 -45.05
N ALA A 441 -28.23 31.46 -45.55
CA ALA A 441 -28.49 31.83 -46.94
C ALA A 441 -27.93 33.23 -47.28
N ASP A 442 -27.95 34.15 -46.32
CA ASP A 442 -27.36 35.48 -46.41
C ASP A 442 -25.82 35.48 -46.27
N ASN A 443 -25.22 34.30 -46.05
CA ASN A 443 -23.78 34.09 -45.88
C ASN A 443 -23.19 34.99 -44.79
N LEU A 444 -23.81 34.95 -43.59
CA LEU A 444 -23.38 35.73 -42.43
C LEU A 444 -21.94 35.38 -42.03
N ARG A 445 -21.09 36.41 -41.98
CA ARG A 445 -19.67 36.32 -41.60
C ARG A 445 -19.38 37.40 -40.57
N ILE A 446 -18.79 36.99 -39.45
CA ILE A 446 -18.40 37.88 -38.35
C ILE A 446 -16.87 37.97 -38.35
N ARG A 447 -16.32 39.17 -38.33
CA ARG A 447 -14.88 39.36 -38.29
C ARG A 447 -14.33 38.97 -36.92
N VAL A 448 -13.17 38.33 -36.89
CA VAL A 448 -12.49 38.03 -35.62
C VAL A 448 -12.14 39.34 -34.89
N GLY A 449 -12.53 39.45 -33.61
CA GLY A 449 -12.38 40.66 -32.80
C GLY A 449 -13.51 41.69 -32.94
N ASP A 450 -14.57 41.37 -33.68
CA ASP A 450 -15.79 42.16 -33.74
C ASP A 450 -16.44 42.33 -32.32
N PRO A 451 -17.15 43.44 -32.04
CA PRO A 451 -17.79 43.67 -30.73
C PRO A 451 -18.84 42.62 -30.31
N SER A 452 -19.36 41.82 -31.24
CA SER A 452 -20.23 40.67 -30.95
C SER A 452 -19.54 39.61 -30.07
N LEU A 453 -20.33 38.82 -29.34
CA LEU A 453 -19.79 37.74 -28.51
C LEU A 453 -19.03 36.72 -29.35
N VAL A 454 -19.58 36.32 -30.51
CA VAL A 454 -18.88 35.45 -31.47
C VAL A 454 -17.54 36.03 -31.91
N GLY A 455 -17.46 37.34 -32.23
CA GLY A 455 -16.21 38.00 -32.60
C GLY A 455 -15.16 38.04 -31.47
N GLN A 456 -15.60 38.29 -30.24
CA GLN A 456 -14.72 38.31 -29.06
C GLN A 456 -14.21 36.91 -28.69
N VAL A 457 -15.07 35.88 -28.77
CA VAL A 457 -14.68 34.49 -28.54
C VAL A 457 -13.76 34.00 -29.66
N ALA A 458 -14.01 34.40 -30.91
CA ALA A 458 -13.12 34.10 -32.02
C ALA A 458 -11.70 34.68 -31.81
N ALA A 459 -11.58 35.84 -31.17
CA ALA A 459 -10.29 36.48 -30.91
C ALA A 459 -9.58 35.98 -29.65
N SER A 460 -10.34 35.72 -28.57
CA SER A 460 -9.77 35.30 -27.27
C SER A 460 -9.66 33.80 -27.12
N GLY A 461 -10.52 33.03 -27.80
CA GLY A 461 -10.70 31.61 -27.57
C GLY A 461 -11.30 31.27 -26.21
N GLU A 462 -11.80 32.22 -25.43
CA GLU A 462 -12.40 31.95 -24.11
C GLU A 462 -13.91 32.00 -24.20
N ALA A 463 -14.61 31.09 -23.49
CA ALA A 463 -16.07 31.10 -23.41
C ALA A 463 -16.56 32.43 -22.81
N ARG A 464 -17.61 33.00 -23.40
CA ARG A 464 -18.22 34.25 -22.93
C ARG A 464 -19.72 34.13 -22.90
N PHE A 465 -20.33 34.85 -21.95
CA PHE A 465 -21.76 34.87 -21.72
C PHE A 465 -22.22 36.29 -21.39
N ARG A 466 -23.44 36.64 -21.80
CA ARG A 466 -24.06 37.96 -21.57
C ARG A 466 -25.57 37.81 -21.34
N VAL A 467 -26.11 38.61 -20.44
CA VAL A 467 -27.56 38.75 -20.19
C VAL A 467 -28.01 40.13 -20.63
N ASN A 468 -29.19 40.22 -21.23
CA ASN A 468 -29.84 41.46 -21.62
C ASN A 468 -30.25 42.28 -20.37
N SER A 469 -29.27 42.96 -19.76
CA SER A 469 -29.43 43.81 -18.58
C SER A 469 -28.47 45.01 -18.63
N GLY A 470 -28.91 46.17 -18.14
CA GLY A 470 -28.05 47.36 -18.00
C GLY A 470 -27.38 47.82 -19.31
N THR A 471 -26.05 47.82 -19.34
CA THR A 471 -25.19 48.31 -20.44
C THR A 471 -25.18 47.41 -21.67
N ASP A 472 -25.61 46.16 -21.54
CA ASP A 472 -25.52 45.13 -22.57
C ASP A 472 -26.75 45.06 -23.49
N ALA A 473 -27.82 45.77 -23.15
CA ALA A 473 -29.08 45.78 -23.91
C ALA A 473 -28.91 46.25 -25.37
N ALA A 474 -27.91 47.10 -25.65
CA ALA A 474 -27.61 47.57 -27.00
C ALA A 474 -27.17 46.46 -27.96
N TYR A 475 -26.58 45.38 -27.45
CA TYR A 475 -26.09 44.26 -28.25
C TYR A 475 -27.18 43.25 -28.63
N PHE A 476 -28.33 43.28 -27.96
CA PHE A 476 -29.49 42.42 -28.25
C PHE A 476 -30.46 43.04 -29.26
N ASN A 477 -30.12 44.18 -29.88
CA ASN A 477 -30.94 44.83 -30.89
C ASN A 477 -30.76 44.18 -32.28
N ASN A 478 -31.10 42.90 -32.37
CA ASN A 478 -31.09 42.14 -33.63
C ASN A 478 -32.54 41.95 -34.13
N PRO A 479 -32.93 42.56 -35.26
CA PRO A 479 -34.28 42.41 -35.82
C PRO A 479 -34.68 40.96 -36.12
N LEU A 480 -33.70 40.08 -36.31
CA LEU A 480 -33.91 38.67 -36.61
C LEU A 480 -34.11 37.82 -35.34
N LEU A 481 -33.70 38.29 -34.16
CA LEU A 481 -33.80 37.59 -32.87
C LEU A 481 -34.37 38.52 -31.77
N PRO A 482 -35.62 39.01 -31.92
CA PRO A 482 -36.19 40.05 -31.06
C PRO A 482 -36.43 39.62 -29.60
N ASP A 483 -36.61 38.32 -29.37
CA ASP A 483 -36.89 37.75 -28.04
C ASP A 483 -35.64 37.28 -27.31
N ALA A 484 -34.44 37.52 -27.85
CA ALA A 484 -33.19 37.18 -27.19
C ALA A 484 -33.02 37.97 -25.87
N ARG A 485 -32.83 37.23 -24.77
CA ARG A 485 -32.61 37.80 -23.43
C ARG A 485 -31.28 37.39 -22.81
N SER A 486 -30.60 36.40 -23.37
CA SER A 486 -29.27 35.95 -22.97
C SER A 486 -28.56 35.32 -24.15
N GLU A 487 -27.23 35.38 -24.18
CA GLU A 487 -26.38 34.84 -25.23
C GLU A 487 -25.11 34.25 -24.60
N MET A 488 -24.72 33.04 -25.02
CA MET A 488 -23.43 32.44 -24.71
C MET A 488 -22.72 32.02 -25.99
N ALA A 489 -21.44 32.36 -26.07
CA ALA A 489 -20.57 31.96 -27.17
C ALA A 489 -19.45 31.07 -26.60
N LEU A 490 -19.34 29.88 -27.15
CA LEU A 490 -18.43 28.83 -26.68
C LEU A 490 -17.41 28.49 -27.77
N PRO A 491 -16.11 28.45 -27.46
CA PRO A 491 -15.10 28.07 -28.41
C PRO A 491 -15.20 26.57 -28.74
N LEU A 492 -15.17 26.23 -30.02
CA LEU A 492 -14.97 24.87 -30.52
C LEU A 492 -13.47 24.65 -30.70
N LYS A 493 -12.83 23.92 -29.77
CA LYS A 493 -11.38 23.69 -29.77
C LYS A 493 -11.03 22.22 -29.92
N VAL A 494 -9.94 21.96 -30.64
CA VAL A 494 -9.27 20.66 -30.62
C VAL A 494 -7.77 20.87 -30.42
N GLU A 495 -7.20 20.18 -29.42
CA GLU A 495 -5.79 20.30 -29.02
C GLU A 495 -5.29 21.75 -28.84
N GLY A 496 -6.18 22.66 -28.42
CA GLY A 496 -5.88 24.07 -28.20
C GLY A 496 -6.08 24.96 -29.43
N ASN A 497 -6.34 24.39 -30.61
CA ASN A 497 -6.67 25.13 -31.84
C ASN A 497 -8.16 25.44 -31.89
N LEU A 498 -8.51 26.72 -32.06
CA LEU A 498 -9.89 27.15 -32.24
C LEU A 498 -10.30 26.88 -33.69
N ILE A 499 -11.34 26.06 -33.90
CA ILE A 499 -11.86 25.72 -35.24
C ILE A 499 -13.22 26.38 -35.53
N GLY A 500 -13.90 26.87 -34.49
CA GLY A 500 -15.22 27.47 -34.62
C GLY A 500 -15.77 27.98 -33.29
N ILE A 501 -17.02 28.43 -33.32
CA ILE A 501 -17.75 28.97 -32.17
C ILE A 501 -19.17 28.39 -32.19
N LEU A 502 -19.63 27.89 -31.04
CA LEU A 502 -21.01 27.54 -30.79
C LEU A 502 -21.69 28.72 -30.08
N ASP A 503 -22.66 29.31 -30.73
CA ASP A 503 -23.41 30.48 -30.26
C ASP A 503 -24.83 30.07 -29.88
N ILE A 504 -25.28 30.42 -28.69
CA ILE A 504 -26.56 29.98 -28.11
C ILE A 504 -27.28 31.17 -27.48
N TYR A 505 -28.55 31.35 -27.82
CA TYR A 505 -29.42 32.37 -27.24
C TYR A 505 -30.55 31.74 -26.40
N GLY A 506 -30.80 32.33 -25.24
CA GLY A 506 -31.96 32.07 -24.40
C GLY A 506 -33.03 33.17 -24.54
N ASN A 507 -34.30 32.81 -24.28
CA ASN A 507 -35.42 33.76 -24.31
C ASN A 507 -35.80 34.25 -22.90
N GLN A 508 -35.14 33.74 -21.85
CA GLN A 508 -35.30 34.18 -20.47
C GLN A 508 -33.97 34.64 -19.86
N SER A 509 -34.01 35.68 -19.03
CA SER A 509 -32.82 36.31 -18.41
C SER A 509 -32.08 35.46 -17.36
N HIS A 510 -32.53 34.23 -17.07
CA HIS A 510 -31.94 33.27 -16.11
C HIS A 510 -31.81 31.84 -16.67
N GLU A 511 -31.95 31.67 -17.98
CA GLU A 511 -31.92 30.35 -18.65
C GLU A 511 -30.51 29.85 -18.96
N LEU A 512 -29.50 30.67 -18.69
CA LEU A 512 -28.09 30.41 -18.93
C LEU A 512 -27.32 30.87 -17.70
N ASP A 513 -26.88 29.93 -16.87
CA ASP A 513 -26.04 30.19 -15.69
C ASP A 513 -24.58 29.70 -15.88
N GLU A 514 -23.71 29.90 -14.88
CA GLU A 514 -22.32 29.43 -14.95
C GLU A 514 -22.21 27.89 -15.03
N ASP A 515 -23.19 27.14 -14.51
CA ASP A 515 -23.23 25.68 -14.59
C ASP A 515 -23.59 25.25 -16.03
N ASP A 516 -24.47 25.98 -16.72
CA ASP A 516 -24.84 25.74 -18.13
C ASP A 516 -23.64 25.98 -19.06
N VAL A 517 -22.82 26.99 -18.78
CA VAL A 517 -21.55 27.22 -19.52
C VAL A 517 -20.66 25.98 -19.47
N HIS A 518 -20.52 25.36 -18.29
CA HIS A 518 -19.68 24.17 -18.14
C HIS A 518 -20.25 22.97 -18.90
N ILE A 519 -21.57 22.73 -18.83
CA ILE A 519 -22.21 21.61 -19.52
C ILE A 519 -22.14 21.80 -21.04
N MET A 520 -22.42 23.01 -21.53
CA MET A 520 -22.38 23.31 -22.95
C MET A 520 -20.95 23.34 -23.51
N GLN A 521 -19.94 23.75 -22.71
CA GLN A 521 -18.53 23.66 -23.13
C GLN A 521 -18.11 22.21 -23.38
N VAL A 522 -18.56 21.25 -22.55
CA VAL A 522 -18.29 19.82 -22.78
C VAL A 522 -18.88 19.35 -24.12
N LEU A 523 -20.09 19.82 -24.46
CA LEU A 523 -20.71 19.52 -25.76
C LEU A 523 -19.96 20.20 -26.91
N ALA A 524 -19.51 21.44 -26.71
CA ALA A 524 -18.72 22.21 -27.67
C ALA A 524 -17.38 21.52 -27.98
N ASP A 525 -16.65 21.06 -26.97
CA ASP A 525 -15.37 20.34 -27.12
C ASP A 525 -15.55 19.01 -27.88
N GLN A 526 -16.63 18.29 -27.56
CA GLN A 526 -16.95 17.04 -28.25
C GLN A 526 -17.37 17.29 -29.70
N LEU A 527 -18.16 18.33 -29.94
CA LEU A 527 -18.57 18.74 -31.28
C LEU A 527 -17.34 19.13 -32.11
N ALA A 528 -16.41 19.88 -31.52
CA ALA A 528 -15.16 20.29 -32.16
C ALA A 528 -14.32 19.07 -32.60
N THR A 529 -14.09 18.14 -31.68
CA THR A 529 -13.36 16.88 -31.95
C THR A 529 -14.03 16.09 -33.08
N THR A 530 -15.37 16.05 -33.08
CA THR A 530 -16.13 15.30 -34.09
C THR A 530 -16.07 15.97 -35.46
N ILE A 531 -16.15 17.31 -35.51
CA ILE A 531 -15.98 18.11 -36.74
C ILE A 531 -14.61 17.85 -37.35
N GLU A 532 -13.53 17.94 -36.56
CA GLU A 532 -12.17 17.72 -37.06
C GLU A 532 -11.99 16.29 -37.57
N ARG A 533 -12.48 15.30 -36.81
CA ARG A 533 -12.44 13.89 -37.22
C ARG A 533 -13.15 13.66 -38.54
N THR A 534 -14.35 14.23 -38.73
CA THR A 534 -15.11 14.08 -39.98
C THR A 534 -14.39 14.75 -41.15
N ASN A 535 -13.82 15.94 -40.94
CA ASN A 535 -13.05 16.65 -41.96
C ASN A 535 -11.81 15.84 -42.39
N LEU A 536 -11.06 15.27 -41.44
CA LEU A 536 -9.91 14.41 -41.72
C LEU A 536 -10.30 13.14 -42.48
N LEU A 537 -11.42 12.50 -42.11
CA LEU A 537 -11.93 11.32 -42.81
C LEU A 537 -12.34 11.62 -44.24
N GLN A 538 -13.03 12.75 -44.47
CA GLN A 538 -13.44 13.18 -45.81
C GLN A 538 -12.21 13.48 -46.69
N GLN A 539 -11.21 14.16 -46.14
CA GLN A 539 -9.96 14.42 -46.85
C GLN A 539 -9.21 13.13 -47.20
N LEU A 540 -9.17 12.16 -46.28
CA LEU A 540 -8.56 10.85 -46.53
C LEU A 540 -9.27 10.11 -47.65
N GLN A 541 -10.61 10.09 -47.66
CA GLN A 541 -11.40 9.44 -48.70
C GLN A 541 -11.16 10.09 -50.07
N GLN A 542 -11.11 11.43 -50.12
CA GLN A 542 -10.83 12.16 -51.36
C GLN A 542 -9.43 11.83 -51.91
N ASN A 543 -8.42 11.82 -51.03
CA ASN A 543 -7.05 11.46 -51.41
C ASN A 543 -6.95 10.01 -51.91
N MET A 544 -7.67 9.07 -51.29
CA MET A 544 -7.71 7.68 -51.74
C MET A 544 -8.34 7.55 -53.13
N ALA A 545 -9.46 8.22 -53.38
CA ALA A 545 -10.13 8.20 -54.68
C ALA A 545 -9.22 8.74 -55.81
N GLU A 546 -8.50 9.83 -55.54
CA GLU A 546 -7.54 10.41 -56.48
C GLU A 546 -6.36 9.47 -56.76
N LEU A 547 -5.82 8.82 -55.72
CA LEU A 547 -4.75 7.82 -55.86
C LEU A 547 -5.22 6.61 -56.69
N GLU A 548 -6.40 6.05 -56.41
CA GLU A 548 -6.94 4.91 -57.15
C GLU A 548 -7.13 5.22 -58.64
N GLN A 549 -7.64 6.40 -58.96
CA GLN A 549 -7.79 6.86 -60.34
C GLN A 549 -6.44 6.97 -61.05
N THR A 550 -5.45 7.56 -60.37
CA THR A 550 -4.10 7.73 -60.90
C THR A 550 -3.42 6.39 -61.17
N TYR A 551 -3.44 5.48 -60.19
CA TYR A 551 -2.86 4.14 -60.34
C TYR A 551 -3.53 3.36 -61.47
N GLY A 552 -4.86 3.40 -61.58
CA GLY A 552 -5.60 2.68 -62.61
C GLY A 552 -5.21 3.09 -64.03
N ARG A 553 -4.99 4.40 -64.24
CA ARG A 553 -4.51 4.92 -65.52
C ARG A 553 -3.10 4.42 -65.86
N THR A 554 -2.17 4.53 -64.91
CA THR A 554 -0.78 4.10 -65.11
C THR A 554 -0.67 2.61 -65.41
N THR A 555 -1.44 1.75 -64.71
CA THR A 555 -1.45 0.30 -64.98
C THR A 555 -1.92 0.00 -66.39
N ARG A 556 -3.00 0.63 -66.87
CA ARG A 556 -3.49 0.37 -68.24
C ARG A 556 -2.48 0.83 -69.29
N GLU A 557 -1.85 1.98 -69.09
CA GLU A 557 -0.83 2.52 -70.00
C GLU A 557 0.41 1.60 -70.07
N SER A 558 0.91 1.10 -68.94
CA SER A 558 2.12 0.26 -68.91
C SER A 558 1.90 -1.12 -69.54
N TRP A 559 0.75 -1.74 -69.32
CA TRP A 559 0.37 -3.01 -69.95
C TRP A 559 0.15 -2.87 -71.46
N LYS A 560 -0.43 -1.74 -71.90
CA LYS A 560 -0.57 -1.43 -73.32
C LYS A 560 0.79 -1.28 -74.00
N LEU A 561 1.73 -0.56 -73.40
CA LEU A 561 3.08 -0.39 -73.94
C LEU A 561 3.82 -1.73 -74.12
N LEU A 562 3.68 -2.66 -73.16
CA LEU A 562 4.28 -3.99 -73.28
C LEU A 562 3.65 -4.80 -74.43
N ALA A 563 2.34 -4.73 -74.59
CA ALA A 563 1.62 -5.43 -75.65
C ALA A 563 1.92 -4.88 -77.04
N ASP A 564 1.95 -3.55 -77.19
CA ASP A 564 2.21 -2.87 -78.46
C ASP A 564 3.71 -2.92 -78.85
N GLY A 565 4.61 -2.99 -77.85
CA GLY A 565 6.07 -2.96 -78.05
C GLY A 565 6.71 -4.23 -78.62
N GLY A 566 5.92 -5.21 -79.06
CA GLY A 566 6.43 -6.47 -79.64
C GLY A 566 7.17 -7.39 -78.67
N ALA A 567 7.20 -7.05 -77.38
CA ALA A 567 7.87 -7.84 -76.33
C ALA A 567 7.17 -9.18 -76.08
N LEU A 568 5.86 -9.25 -76.32
CA LEU A 568 5.08 -10.48 -76.25
C LEU A 568 5.10 -11.18 -77.62
N GLN A 569 5.84 -12.29 -77.73
CA GLN A 569 5.88 -13.12 -78.96
C GLN A 569 4.50 -13.69 -79.34
N ASN A 570 3.62 -13.91 -78.36
CA ASN A 570 2.25 -14.39 -78.54
C ASN A 570 1.33 -13.65 -77.56
N SER A 571 0.10 -13.31 -78.00
CA SER A 571 -0.86 -12.58 -77.14
C SER A 571 -1.53 -13.46 -76.08
N GLY A 572 -1.43 -14.79 -76.20
CA GLY A 572 -1.90 -15.74 -75.21
C GLY A 572 -1.67 -17.20 -75.61
N TYR A 573 -2.19 -18.12 -74.80
CA TYR A 573 -2.10 -19.56 -75.03
C TYR A 573 -3.45 -20.24 -74.84
N ARG A 574 -3.71 -21.30 -75.61
CA ARG A 574 -4.89 -22.16 -75.48
C ARG A 574 -4.49 -23.62 -75.31
N PHE A 575 -5.15 -24.31 -74.40
CA PHE A 575 -5.02 -25.75 -74.21
C PHE A 575 -6.28 -26.46 -74.74
N ASP A 576 -6.12 -27.39 -75.67
CA ASP A 576 -7.21 -28.13 -76.33
C ASP A 576 -7.41 -29.56 -75.78
N ASN A 577 -6.97 -29.81 -74.54
CA ASN A 577 -6.84 -31.13 -73.88
C ASN A 577 -5.74 -32.05 -74.44
N ILE A 578 -5.05 -31.68 -75.53
CA ILE A 578 -3.99 -32.49 -76.14
C ILE A 578 -2.67 -31.71 -76.19
N ARG A 579 -2.71 -30.41 -76.52
CA ARG A 579 -1.53 -29.56 -76.69
C ARG A 579 -1.80 -28.11 -76.30
N ILE A 580 -0.72 -27.40 -75.95
CA ILE A 580 -0.72 -25.94 -75.77
C ILE A 580 -0.38 -25.30 -77.12
N GLN A 581 -1.22 -24.37 -77.58
CA GLN A 581 -1.04 -23.61 -78.81
C GLN A 581 -1.02 -22.12 -78.51
N PRO A 582 -0.14 -21.33 -79.15
CA PRO A 582 -0.20 -19.87 -79.07
C PRO A 582 -1.45 -19.33 -79.76
N ILE A 583 -2.02 -18.25 -79.24
CA ILE A 583 -3.14 -17.51 -79.83
C ILE A 583 -2.80 -16.02 -79.87
N ASN A 584 -3.22 -15.35 -80.93
CA ASN A 584 -3.03 -13.89 -81.12
C ASN A 584 -4.36 -13.12 -81.09
N GLU A 585 -5.49 -13.83 -81.09
CA GLU A 585 -6.83 -13.24 -81.02
C GLU A 585 -7.54 -13.72 -79.76
N ILE A 586 -8.28 -12.81 -79.12
CA ILE A 586 -9.06 -13.11 -77.93
C ILE A 586 -10.28 -13.96 -78.33
N PRO A 587 -10.47 -15.17 -77.76
CA PRO A 587 -11.64 -15.99 -78.06
C PRO A 587 -12.92 -15.32 -77.57
N GLU A 588 -13.94 -15.19 -78.42
CA GLU A 588 -15.28 -14.73 -77.99
C GLU A 588 -15.91 -15.70 -76.96
N PRO A 589 -16.50 -15.23 -75.84
CA PRO A 589 -16.90 -13.85 -75.51
C PRO A 589 -15.85 -13.04 -74.71
N GLY A 590 -14.56 -13.37 -74.81
CA GLY A 590 -13.50 -12.77 -73.99
C GLY A 590 -13.32 -11.27 -74.19
N SER A 591 -13.61 -10.75 -75.39
CA SER A 591 -13.58 -9.32 -75.72
C SER A 591 -14.57 -8.52 -74.86
N GLU A 592 -15.78 -9.04 -74.67
CA GLU A 592 -16.82 -8.42 -73.83
C GLU A 592 -16.42 -8.41 -72.36
N ALA A 593 -15.81 -9.48 -71.86
CA ALA A 593 -15.31 -9.55 -70.48
C ALA A 593 -14.17 -8.55 -70.21
N LEU A 594 -13.32 -8.29 -71.20
CA LEU A 594 -12.24 -7.32 -71.11
C LEU A 594 -12.77 -5.87 -71.11
N LEU A 595 -13.78 -5.56 -71.93
CA LEU A 595 -14.39 -4.23 -72.01
C LEU A 595 -15.24 -3.89 -70.79
N THR A 596 -16.09 -4.83 -70.36
CA THR A 596 -16.99 -4.62 -69.21
C THR A 596 -16.29 -4.75 -67.87
N GLY A 597 -15.13 -5.43 -67.85
CA GLY A 597 -14.47 -5.83 -66.62
C GLY A 597 -15.28 -6.83 -65.80
N ASN A 598 -16.31 -7.46 -66.35
CA ASN A 598 -17.14 -8.43 -65.64
C ASN A 598 -16.98 -9.83 -66.27
N MET A 599 -17.27 -10.87 -65.49
CA MET A 599 -17.28 -12.24 -66.01
C MET A 599 -18.46 -12.41 -66.98
N VAL A 600 -18.19 -12.95 -68.16
CA VAL A 600 -19.18 -13.18 -69.22
C VAL A 600 -19.31 -14.68 -69.48
N ILE A 601 -20.54 -15.18 -69.47
CA ILE A 601 -20.85 -16.60 -69.71
C ILE A 601 -21.63 -16.70 -71.02
N HIS A 602 -21.05 -17.36 -72.01
CA HIS A 602 -21.71 -17.61 -73.28
C HIS A 602 -22.16 -19.08 -73.37
N ARG A 603 -23.46 -19.27 -73.61
CA ARG A 603 -24.11 -20.56 -73.87
C ARG A 603 -24.30 -20.67 -75.38
N GLY A 604 -23.67 -21.67 -76.01
CA GLY A 604 -23.61 -21.75 -77.47
C GLY A 604 -24.97 -21.60 -78.17
N ASN A 605 -24.99 -20.85 -79.28
CA ASN A 605 -26.19 -20.61 -80.09
C ASN A 605 -26.70 -21.88 -80.78
N GLY A 606 -28.02 -22.06 -80.79
CA GLY A 606 -28.72 -23.31 -81.06
C GLY A 606 -28.55 -23.89 -82.47
N GLN A 607 -28.16 -25.17 -82.50
CA GLN A 607 -28.68 -26.22 -83.43
C GLN A 607 -28.20 -27.63 -83.01
N LYS A 608 -27.28 -27.74 -82.03
CA LYS A 608 -27.08 -28.91 -81.15
C LYS A 608 -26.80 -28.40 -79.72
N PRO A 609 -27.35 -29.01 -78.66
CA PRO A 609 -27.03 -28.60 -77.29
C PRO A 609 -25.53 -28.86 -77.03
N ALA A 610 -24.75 -27.79 -76.89
CA ALA A 610 -23.37 -27.91 -76.44
C ALA A 610 -23.37 -28.39 -74.98
N ASP A 611 -22.63 -29.47 -74.69
CA ASP A 611 -22.49 -30.03 -73.33
C ASP A 611 -21.59 -29.15 -72.42
N TYR A 612 -21.26 -27.94 -72.87
CA TYR A 612 -20.35 -27.00 -72.22
C TYR A 612 -20.83 -25.55 -72.31
N GLU A 613 -20.45 -24.74 -71.30
CA GLU A 613 -20.56 -23.28 -71.26
C GLU A 613 -19.16 -22.66 -71.40
N LEU A 614 -19.04 -21.55 -72.13
CA LEU A 614 -17.79 -20.81 -72.24
C LEU A 614 -17.82 -19.64 -71.26
N VAL A 615 -16.94 -19.68 -70.26
CA VAL A 615 -16.86 -18.68 -69.20
C VAL A 615 -15.58 -17.86 -69.40
N SER A 616 -15.73 -16.57 -69.66
CA SER A 616 -14.61 -15.63 -69.80
C SER A 616 -14.53 -14.74 -68.56
N ILE A 617 -13.38 -14.78 -67.88
CA ILE A 617 -13.12 -14.05 -66.64
C ILE A 617 -11.98 -13.07 -66.89
N PRO A 618 -12.17 -11.77 -66.65
CA PRO A 618 -11.11 -10.79 -66.83
C PRO A 618 -10.00 -10.98 -65.79
N ILE A 619 -8.75 -10.90 -66.25
CA ILE A 619 -7.57 -10.77 -65.40
C ILE A 619 -7.54 -9.33 -64.91
N LYS A 620 -7.81 -9.12 -63.63
CA LYS A 620 -7.80 -7.78 -63.02
C LYS A 620 -6.55 -7.59 -62.19
N LEU A 621 -5.83 -6.50 -62.44
CA LEU A 621 -4.79 -6.01 -61.56
C LEU A 621 -5.31 -4.72 -60.91
N ARG A 622 -5.51 -4.75 -59.59
CA ARG A 622 -6.03 -3.59 -58.82
C ARG A 622 -7.31 -2.99 -59.44
N GLY A 623 -8.25 -3.87 -59.81
CA GLY A 623 -9.54 -3.49 -60.40
C GLY A 623 -9.52 -3.19 -61.90
N GLN A 624 -8.34 -3.03 -62.53
CA GLN A 624 -8.21 -2.76 -63.96
C GLN A 624 -8.09 -4.06 -64.77
N PRO A 625 -8.92 -4.30 -65.80
CA PRO A 625 -8.80 -5.47 -66.66
C PRO A 625 -7.58 -5.34 -67.57
N ILE A 626 -6.62 -6.26 -67.43
CA ILE A 626 -5.36 -6.31 -68.21
C ILE A 626 -5.33 -7.48 -69.21
N GLY A 627 -6.24 -8.45 -69.08
CA GLY A 627 -6.35 -9.61 -69.95
C GLY A 627 -7.61 -10.41 -69.65
N VAL A 628 -7.78 -11.57 -70.27
CA VAL A 628 -8.95 -12.44 -70.07
C VAL A 628 -8.56 -13.91 -70.11
N VAL A 629 -9.20 -14.72 -69.26
CA VAL A 629 -9.09 -16.18 -69.28
C VAL A 629 -10.45 -16.76 -69.66
N SER A 630 -10.48 -17.53 -70.75
CA SER A 630 -11.69 -18.19 -71.23
C SER A 630 -11.62 -19.70 -71.00
N VAL A 631 -12.58 -20.25 -70.26
CA VAL A 631 -12.63 -21.66 -69.88
C VAL A 631 -13.91 -22.30 -70.40
N LYS A 632 -13.79 -23.46 -71.07
CA LYS A 632 -14.93 -24.30 -71.44
C LYS A 632 -15.27 -25.24 -70.29
N LEU A 633 -16.40 -25.03 -69.62
CA LEU A 633 -16.85 -25.83 -68.48
C LEU A 633 -18.05 -26.71 -68.87
N LYS A 634 -18.09 -27.96 -68.42
CA LYS A 634 -19.24 -28.85 -68.62
C LYS A 634 -20.45 -28.31 -67.85
N LYS A 635 -21.68 -28.49 -68.37
CA LYS A 635 -22.92 -27.83 -67.92
C LYS A 635 -23.38 -28.03 -66.45
N ASP A 636 -22.61 -28.75 -65.61
CA ASP A 636 -22.91 -29.03 -64.19
C ASP A 636 -21.73 -28.67 -63.24
N TYR A 637 -21.02 -27.57 -63.51
CA TYR A 637 -19.93 -27.12 -62.62
C TYR A 637 -20.46 -26.51 -61.31
N ASN A 638 -19.75 -26.75 -60.21
CA ASN A 638 -20.07 -26.17 -58.91
C ASN A 638 -19.61 -24.69 -58.84
N ARG A 639 -20.26 -23.86 -58.00
CA ARG A 639 -19.79 -22.50 -57.67
C ARG A 639 -18.34 -22.47 -57.19
N ASN A 640 -17.90 -23.52 -56.48
CA ASN A 640 -16.51 -23.65 -56.06
C ASN A 640 -15.53 -23.70 -57.24
N THR A 641 -15.94 -24.24 -58.40
CA THR A 641 -15.09 -24.30 -59.59
C THR A 641 -14.77 -22.90 -60.11
N ILE A 642 -15.78 -22.02 -60.18
CA ILE A 642 -15.58 -20.62 -60.59
C ILE A 642 -14.71 -19.87 -59.58
N ASN A 643 -14.96 -20.03 -58.28
CA ASN A 643 -14.16 -19.39 -57.24
C ASN A 643 -12.68 -19.82 -57.31
N THR A 644 -12.41 -21.10 -57.53
CA THR A 644 -11.03 -21.61 -57.70
C THR A 644 -10.37 -21.02 -58.94
N ILE A 645 -11.09 -20.93 -60.06
CA ILE A 645 -10.57 -20.30 -61.29
C ILE A 645 -10.31 -18.81 -61.06
N GLN A 646 -11.20 -18.10 -60.38
CA GLN A 646 -11.01 -16.69 -60.04
C GLN A 646 -9.78 -16.47 -59.14
N GLN A 647 -9.58 -17.29 -58.10
CA GLN A 647 -8.38 -17.23 -57.25
C GLN A 647 -7.10 -17.54 -58.04
N ALA A 648 -7.15 -18.48 -58.98
CA ALA A 648 -6.02 -18.75 -59.87
C ALA A 648 -5.73 -17.57 -60.79
N ILE A 649 -6.77 -16.89 -61.30
CA ILE A 649 -6.64 -15.69 -62.13
C ILE A 649 -6.09 -14.50 -61.33
N GLU A 650 -6.46 -14.33 -60.07
CA GLU A 650 -5.89 -13.30 -59.18
C GLU A 650 -4.39 -13.53 -58.97
N ARG A 651 -3.97 -14.77 -58.72
CA ARG A 651 -2.54 -15.12 -58.65
C ARG A 651 -1.84 -14.95 -59.99
N LEU A 652 -2.52 -15.26 -61.10
CA LEU A 652 -2.01 -15.05 -62.45
C LEU A 652 -1.78 -13.56 -62.71
N ALA A 653 -2.70 -12.68 -62.32
CA ALA A 653 -2.56 -11.24 -62.47
C ALA A 653 -1.29 -10.71 -61.78
N LEU A 654 -1.02 -11.17 -60.55
CA LEU A 654 0.18 -10.80 -59.79
C LEU A 654 1.47 -11.36 -60.40
N SER A 655 1.44 -12.61 -60.86
CA SER A 655 2.58 -13.24 -61.54
C SER A 655 2.89 -12.57 -62.87
N LEU A 656 1.85 -12.20 -63.62
CA LEU A 656 1.97 -11.45 -64.87
C LEU A 656 2.56 -10.06 -64.63
N GLU A 657 2.13 -9.35 -63.58
CA GLU A 657 2.74 -8.06 -63.22
C GLU A 657 4.21 -8.21 -62.85
N SER A 658 4.57 -9.24 -62.09
CA SER A 658 5.96 -9.53 -61.73
C SER A 658 6.80 -9.83 -62.98
N ALA A 659 6.26 -10.60 -63.92
CA ALA A 659 6.91 -10.91 -65.19
C ALA A 659 7.05 -9.68 -66.08
N ARG A 660 6.01 -8.83 -66.16
CA ARG A 660 6.06 -7.56 -66.89
C ARG A 660 7.13 -6.63 -66.33
N LEU A 661 7.19 -6.46 -65.00
CA LEU A 661 8.20 -5.63 -64.35
C LEU A 661 9.61 -6.15 -64.64
N TYR A 662 9.81 -7.47 -64.64
CA TYR A 662 11.09 -8.06 -65.01
C TYR A 662 11.46 -7.81 -66.47
N GLU A 663 10.52 -7.98 -67.41
CA GLU A 663 10.75 -7.68 -68.82
C GLU A 663 11.00 -6.18 -69.07
N GLU A 664 10.29 -5.29 -68.37
CA GLU A 664 10.54 -3.85 -68.44
C GLU A 664 11.96 -3.50 -67.97
N VAL A 665 12.41 -4.08 -66.85
CA VAL A 665 13.78 -3.90 -66.36
C VAL A 665 14.80 -4.47 -67.34
N ARG A 666 14.53 -5.64 -67.92
CA ARG A 666 15.41 -6.28 -68.89
C ARG A 666 15.54 -5.46 -70.17
N LEU A 667 14.42 -5.05 -70.77
CA LEU A 667 14.42 -4.21 -71.97
C LEU A 667 15.13 -2.88 -71.73
N ARG A 668 14.95 -2.29 -70.53
CA ARG A 668 15.67 -1.09 -70.14
C ARG A 668 17.17 -1.33 -70.02
N ALA A 669 17.59 -2.42 -69.39
CA ALA A 669 19.00 -2.80 -69.27
C ALA A 669 19.64 -3.12 -70.63
N ASP A 670 18.95 -3.88 -71.49
CA ASP A 670 19.39 -4.22 -72.84
C ASP A 670 19.59 -2.94 -73.69
N ARG A 671 18.63 -2.00 -73.61
CA ARG A 671 18.74 -0.69 -74.27
C ARG A 671 19.92 0.12 -73.73
N GLU A 672 20.10 0.16 -72.43
CA GLU A 672 21.20 0.91 -71.78
C GLU A 672 22.56 0.31 -72.13
N GLN A 673 22.67 -1.02 -72.17
CA GLN A 673 23.87 -1.73 -72.61
C GLN A 673 24.16 -1.52 -74.09
N ALA A 674 23.14 -1.53 -74.97
CA ALA A 674 23.31 -1.23 -76.39
C ALA A 674 23.81 0.20 -76.60
N ILE A 675 23.21 1.19 -75.93
CA ILE A 675 23.65 2.58 -75.98
C ILE A 675 25.08 2.73 -75.47
N SER A 676 25.42 2.09 -74.35
CA SER A 676 26.76 2.09 -73.80
C SER A 676 27.78 1.44 -74.74
N GLY A 677 27.41 0.34 -75.41
CA GLY A 677 28.24 -0.36 -76.38
C GLY A 677 28.54 0.48 -77.61
N ILE A 678 27.52 1.11 -78.20
CA ILE A 678 27.68 2.07 -79.30
C ILE A 678 28.61 3.20 -78.87
N THR A 679 28.37 3.81 -77.71
CA THR A 679 29.19 4.91 -77.19
C THR A 679 30.65 4.50 -77.01
N ALA A 680 30.90 3.30 -76.45
CA ALA A 680 32.24 2.76 -76.26
C ALA A 680 32.96 2.53 -77.60
N ALA A 681 32.30 1.92 -78.58
CA ALA A 681 32.86 1.69 -79.91
C ALA A 681 33.23 3.00 -80.63
N ILE A 682 32.32 4.00 -80.58
CA ILE A 682 32.57 5.34 -81.11
C ILE A 682 33.81 5.97 -80.45
N SER A 683 33.90 5.87 -79.11
CA SER A 683 34.99 6.48 -78.34
C SER A 683 36.36 5.76 -78.47
N SER A 684 36.40 4.56 -79.06
CA SER A 684 37.61 3.72 -79.15
C SER A 684 38.57 4.09 -80.29
N SER A 685 38.10 4.88 -81.25
CA SER A 685 38.90 5.38 -82.38
C SER A 685 39.21 6.87 -82.19
N ALA A 686 40.44 7.28 -82.49
CA ALA A 686 40.88 8.69 -82.43
C ALA A 686 40.98 9.35 -83.81
N ASP A 687 40.76 8.59 -84.89
CA ASP A 687 40.76 9.09 -86.26
C ASP A 687 39.33 9.47 -86.69
N PHE A 688 39.16 10.69 -87.19
CA PHE A 688 37.87 11.30 -87.49
C PHE A 688 37.05 10.49 -88.50
N ASP A 689 37.68 10.04 -89.58
CA ASP A 689 37.03 9.22 -90.61
C ASP A 689 36.65 7.84 -90.06
N ALA A 690 37.49 7.27 -89.18
CA ALA A 690 37.22 6.01 -88.53
C ALA A 690 36.06 6.12 -87.52
N ILE A 691 35.96 7.20 -86.74
CA ILE A 691 34.82 7.44 -85.83
C ILE A 691 33.52 7.49 -86.63
N MET A 692 33.47 8.26 -87.73
CA MET A 692 32.24 8.39 -88.52
C MET A 692 31.82 7.06 -89.13
N ARG A 693 32.78 6.33 -89.71
CA ARG A 693 32.53 4.98 -90.25
C ARG A 693 32.04 4.03 -89.17
N THR A 694 32.75 3.92 -88.04
CA THR A 694 32.36 3.05 -86.92
C THR A 694 31.01 3.46 -86.33
N THR A 695 30.69 4.75 -86.27
CA THR A 695 29.39 5.23 -85.78
C THR A 695 28.25 4.79 -86.71
N VAL A 696 28.40 4.98 -88.02
CA VAL A 696 27.42 4.50 -89.01
C VAL A 696 27.27 2.98 -88.91
N GLU A 697 28.39 2.25 -88.85
CA GLU A 697 28.39 0.79 -88.77
C GLU A 697 27.74 0.27 -87.49
N GLU A 698 28.07 0.81 -86.32
CA GLU A 698 27.54 0.34 -85.03
C GLU A 698 26.08 0.76 -84.81
N ILE A 699 25.67 1.96 -85.21
CA ILE A 699 24.26 2.36 -85.18
C ILE A 699 23.45 1.53 -86.18
N GLY A 700 24.00 1.30 -87.38
CA GLY A 700 23.36 0.46 -88.39
C GLY A 700 23.21 -1.01 -87.96
N LYS A 701 24.21 -1.58 -87.28
CA LYS A 701 24.12 -2.93 -86.70
C LYS A 701 23.12 -3.01 -85.55
N SER A 702 22.99 -1.96 -84.74
CA SER A 702 22.10 -1.96 -83.58
C SER A 702 20.63 -1.73 -83.91
N LEU A 703 20.30 -1.23 -85.11
CA LEU A 703 18.94 -0.88 -85.51
C LEU A 703 18.56 -1.64 -86.78
N ASP A 704 17.81 -2.73 -86.63
CA ASP A 704 17.44 -3.61 -87.74
C ASP A 704 16.55 -2.88 -88.77
N GLY A 705 16.90 -2.96 -90.05
CA GLY A 705 16.14 -2.33 -91.16
C GLY A 705 16.31 -0.82 -91.34
N THR A 706 17.38 -0.22 -90.82
CA THR A 706 17.59 1.24 -90.86
C THR A 706 18.78 1.63 -91.73
N GLU A 707 18.61 2.58 -92.66
CA GLU A 707 19.73 3.18 -93.41
C GLU A 707 20.28 4.36 -92.61
N VAL A 708 21.52 4.23 -92.15
CA VAL A 708 22.20 5.27 -91.36
C VAL A 708 23.22 5.96 -92.26
N SER A 709 23.08 7.27 -92.41
CA SER A 709 24.09 8.11 -93.05
C SER A 709 24.53 9.19 -92.07
N ILE A 710 25.84 9.43 -92.03
CA ILE A 710 26.41 10.57 -91.30
C ILE A 710 27.08 11.45 -92.33
N TYR A 711 26.64 12.71 -92.38
CA TYR A 711 27.22 13.75 -93.20
C TYR A 711 27.73 14.86 -92.30
N ILE A 712 29.00 15.20 -92.44
CA ILE A 712 29.57 16.38 -91.79
C ILE A 712 29.64 17.46 -92.84
N ALA A 713 28.95 18.57 -92.58
CA ALA A 713 28.89 19.69 -93.50
C ALA A 713 30.30 20.27 -93.71
N GLU A 714 30.85 20.13 -94.92
CA GLU A 714 32.06 20.81 -95.33
C GLU A 714 31.66 22.25 -95.70
N ASN A 715 32.05 23.20 -94.84
CA ASN A 715 31.69 24.60 -94.99
C ASN A 715 32.50 25.23 -96.15
N SER A 716 32.09 24.91 -97.38
CA SER A 716 32.58 25.54 -98.59
C SER A 716 31.86 26.87 -98.76
N ARG A 717 32.67 27.94 -98.70
CA ARG A 717 32.30 29.33 -98.93
C ARG A 717 31.50 29.50 -100.24
N GLU A 718 30.47 30.32 -100.14
CA GLU A 718 30.02 31.33 -101.12
C GLU A 718 30.33 31.07 -102.59
N SER A 719 29.28 30.85 -103.39
CA SER A 719 29.10 31.67 -104.60
C SER A 719 27.62 31.97 -104.81
N ASP A 720 27.36 33.27 -104.95
CA ASP A 720 26.09 33.99 -104.94
C ASP A 720 25.20 33.76 -106.18
N SER A 721 23.94 34.21 -106.04
CA SER A 721 22.87 34.44 -107.05
C SER A 721 21.91 33.31 -107.38
#